data_AF-A0A9C6DW72-F1
#
_entry.id   AF-A0A9C6DW72-F1
#
_cell.length_a   1.000
_cell.length_b   1.000
_cell.length_c   1.000
_cell.angle_alpha   90.00
_cell.angle_beta   90.00
_cell.angle_gamma   90.00
#
_symmetry.space_group_name_H-M   'P 1'
#
loop_
_entity.id
_entity.type
_entity.pdbx_description
1 polymer ?
#
loop_
_entity_poly.entity_id
_entity_poly.type
_entity_poly.pdbx_seq_one_letter_code
_entity_poly.pdbx_strand_id
1 'polypeptide(L)'
;MWYKHPQHKFWKMSLVVVITVCLYAAFHSKVTAAGLYNDNEIYSNGKFYNYQCFVYKGKEQIASNLSLQTRNIGLQASQRPSHQILTRIFAIFLREILDIRNITIIPLEYPVTLSKDTSYEERRLRYIFNMIKQPSISMIDLEVWMPSMGYALIPRQVYEAGVSTSPRRFAWFVPQSALAKNEEIWHYSIFTNRTDSLYQNFLTDSDVLRNLSLGKDYELYVSPLCQEGCAVLIAGHRNESAFVADQIVKLNAYINVLWLGAHFRSVVNFLYRQHLTSSAYKKKKFLILHWKPSDIISAKTWGMVTMPPCEYSESSILSFCEYELKPIMKYYHKSLSYKIRLMYALRYFFVDDKHMQTLLSSVNREIISANEISERFYDSLACNWLKNNSNVYNAWISKERITLSIGGIFPIRKFSRGHQNLLQAVRVAVKAINENENILSDYNLMVYENDGECKADMVMNMFIQCFSIPYVLGILGPACSETVEPIAGVSRSTNMAVISYSAEGASFVDREAYPFFFRTIGSNHQFVDVYIKLMQQFGWQRAAAITEDGQKYGEYISHMESVMKNNDLELIVNKKFHSDITHHDMSEHLQELKRRHAKIIIADVHNKLAQMVLCEAYKLKMTAYEGYVWFLPFWLSKDWSSYRLENHANCTIQELEQAFEGHFSIKHRPFGNESNLMQEGISIAEWLSSYRSDVLKESQYTAFAYDAVWVYALAADKLLREDKAAVENLRSKIVVNRFVDFIWETDFEGLSGRVRFDQGGSRLTDVVVEQWLKGKPNEIGQYHPNIINSNGYLKVEGGSLFLRNAIKWLSIKQPPDDGRYECYFSSLAQILNIGCENAVMAFTVLMCSLLAMIVTLLSFVFWKGRYDRKLKHSAKIMKNFGIDIFSPSRSIANTLDKWELPKENVVINRRLGEGAFGTVYGGEALINSENWTAVAVKTLKVGASTEDRLDFLSEAEAMKRFNHKNIVKLLGVCLQSEPIYTIMEYMLYGDLKTYLLARRHLVSETISDDSDISSKRLTMFALNISHGLDYLAQQKYVHRDIACRNCLVNAKRVVKIGDFVCFLIWQFTTMTALVLPFIVII
;
A
#
# COMPACT_ATOMS: atom_id res chain seq x y z
N MET A 1 -2.47 20.03 -16.81
CA MET A 1 -3.78 19.53 -16.34
C MET A 1 -4.78 20.67 -16.32
N TRP A 2 -5.83 20.58 -17.13
CA TRP A 2 -7.20 21.01 -16.79
C TRP A 2 -8.11 19.83 -17.11
N TYR A 3 -9.16 19.71 -16.31
CA TYR A 3 -10.02 18.54 -16.10
C TYR A 3 -11.21 18.46 -17.08
N LYS A 4 -11.90 17.31 -17.05
CA LYS A 4 -13.32 16.99 -17.40
C LYS A 4 -13.68 16.58 -18.85
N HIS A 5 -13.76 15.24 -19.02
CA HIS A 5 -14.86 14.36 -19.52
C HIS A 5 -16.23 14.95 -19.95
N PRO A 6 -17.15 14.18 -20.63
CA PRO A 6 -17.07 12.75 -21.02
C PRO A 6 -17.59 12.34 -22.43
N GLN A 7 -17.18 11.12 -22.81
CA GLN A 7 -17.89 10.02 -23.50
C GLN A 7 -18.76 10.28 -24.76
N HIS A 8 -18.28 9.77 -25.90
CA HIS A 8 -18.82 8.63 -26.67
C HIS A 8 -18.34 8.73 -28.13
N LYS A 9 -17.38 7.90 -28.53
CA LYS A 9 -17.27 7.36 -29.89
C LYS A 9 -16.21 6.26 -29.92
N PHE A 10 -16.69 5.06 -29.62
CA PHE A 10 -16.03 3.80 -29.86
C PHE A 10 -16.22 3.44 -31.35
N TRP A 11 -15.19 2.81 -31.94
CA TRP A 11 -15.15 2.12 -33.24
C TRP A 11 -14.89 2.94 -34.51
N LYS A 12 -13.60 3.17 -34.82
CA LYS A 12 -12.90 2.72 -36.06
C LYS A 12 -11.58 3.46 -36.22
N MET A 13 -10.49 2.93 -35.66
CA MET A 13 -9.14 3.12 -36.21
C MET A 13 -8.16 2.13 -35.56
N SER A 14 -8.31 0.86 -35.93
CA SER A 14 -7.28 -0.16 -35.75
C SER A 14 -6.69 -0.41 -37.13
N LEU A 15 -5.54 0.21 -37.48
CA LEU A 15 -4.59 -0.36 -38.47
C LEU A 15 -3.26 0.41 -38.67
N VAL A 16 -2.62 0.99 -37.65
CA VAL A 16 -1.21 1.49 -37.83
C VAL A 16 -0.31 1.25 -36.60
N VAL A 17 -0.57 0.22 -35.80
CA VAL A 17 0.37 -0.19 -34.72
C VAL A 17 0.51 -1.70 -34.71
N VAL A 18 1.09 -2.25 -35.78
CA VAL A 18 1.47 -3.68 -35.89
C VAL A 18 2.98 -3.84 -36.19
N ILE A 19 3.78 -2.77 -36.15
CA ILE A 19 5.23 -2.87 -36.50
C ILE A 19 6.18 -2.64 -35.30
N THR A 20 5.67 -2.45 -34.08
CA THR A 20 6.55 -2.12 -32.92
C THR A 20 6.44 -3.09 -31.75
N VAL A 21 6.03 -4.35 -31.99
CA VAL A 21 5.99 -5.41 -30.94
C VAL A 21 6.76 -6.69 -31.34
N CYS A 22 7.43 -6.72 -32.49
CA CYS A 22 8.18 -7.91 -32.95
C CYS A 22 9.71 -7.87 -32.71
N LEU A 23 10.24 -6.99 -31.84
CA LEU A 23 11.70 -6.85 -31.68
C LEU A 23 12.25 -6.96 -30.25
N TYR A 24 11.51 -7.55 -29.29
CA TYR A 24 12.04 -7.70 -27.93
C TYR A 24 11.77 -9.05 -27.24
N ALA A 25 11.49 -10.10 -28.01
CA ALA A 25 11.24 -11.45 -27.47
C ALA A 25 12.01 -12.52 -28.25
N ALA A 26 13.34 -12.42 -28.28
CA ALA A 26 14.21 -13.53 -28.64
C ALA A 26 15.64 -13.22 -28.17
N PHE A 27 15.97 -13.53 -26.92
CA PHE A 27 17.31 -13.97 -26.48
C PHE A 27 17.29 -14.14 -24.95
N HIS A 28 16.93 -15.34 -24.48
CA HIS A 28 17.57 -16.01 -23.32
C HIS A 28 16.83 -17.31 -22.98
N SER A 29 17.40 -18.46 -23.36
CA SER A 29 17.47 -19.67 -22.50
C SER A 29 18.30 -20.80 -23.13
N LYS A 30 19.22 -21.36 -22.32
CA LYS A 30 19.65 -22.77 -22.10
C LYS A 30 21.16 -22.82 -21.79
N VAL A 31 21.58 -23.05 -20.53
CA VAL A 31 21.69 -24.31 -19.72
C VAL A 31 22.97 -25.12 -20.01
N THR A 32 23.84 -25.26 -18.99
CA THR A 32 24.42 -26.50 -18.38
C THR A 32 25.56 -26.06 -17.42
N ALA A 33 25.54 -26.27 -16.10
CA ALA A 33 25.55 -27.48 -15.26
C ALA A 33 26.95 -27.74 -14.66
N ALA A 34 27.06 -27.72 -13.32
CA ALA A 34 27.83 -28.66 -12.46
C ALA A 34 28.08 -28.06 -11.07
N GLY A 35 27.79 -28.81 -9.99
CA GLY A 35 28.24 -28.51 -8.63
C GLY A 35 27.19 -28.51 -7.51
N LEU A 36 26.22 -29.43 -7.54
CA LEU A 36 25.41 -29.78 -6.36
C LEU A 36 26.29 -30.60 -5.39
N TYR A 37 26.59 -30.05 -4.21
CA TYR A 37 26.90 -30.87 -3.03
C TYR A 37 25.59 -31.13 -2.28
N ASN A 38 25.19 -32.40 -2.29
CA ASN A 38 24.12 -32.96 -1.47
C ASN A 38 24.57 -32.96 -0.01
N ASP A 39 23.90 -32.19 0.85
CA ASP A 39 23.95 -32.35 2.32
C ASP A 39 22.56 -32.18 2.97
N ASN A 40 21.47 -32.34 2.20
CA ASN A 40 20.10 -32.12 2.67
C ASN A 40 19.33 -33.41 3.07
N GLU A 41 19.99 -34.56 3.22
CA GLU A 41 19.28 -35.82 3.50
C GLU A 41 19.31 -36.35 4.94
N ILE A 42 19.88 -35.64 5.92
CA ILE A 42 19.99 -36.20 7.30
C ILE A 42 19.04 -35.58 8.34
N TYR A 43 18.44 -34.39 8.15
CA TYR A 43 17.73 -33.72 9.26
C TYR A 43 16.30 -33.22 8.97
N SER A 44 15.49 -34.05 8.31
CA SER A 44 14.03 -33.84 8.17
C SER A 44 13.17 -34.59 9.21
N ASN A 45 13.77 -35.28 10.19
CA ASN A 45 13.04 -36.17 11.12
C ASN A 45 13.02 -35.76 12.60
N GLY A 46 13.24 -34.49 12.92
CA GLY A 46 13.06 -33.99 14.29
C GLY A 46 11.58 -33.91 14.67
N LYS A 47 10.99 -34.96 15.24
CA LYS A 47 9.65 -34.89 15.84
C LYS A 47 9.65 -33.89 17.01
N PHE A 48 8.66 -33.01 17.06
CA PHE A 48 8.45 -32.12 18.22
C PHE A 48 8.32 -32.95 19.49
N TYR A 49 8.97 -32.50 20.57
CA TYR A 49 8.88 -33.18 21.86
C TYR A 49 7.46 -33.02 22.41
N ASN A 50 6.69 -34.12 22.45
CA ASN A 50 5.26 -34.13 22.73
C ASN A 50 4.86 -35.00 23.92
N TYR A 51 5.54 -34.83 25.05
CA TYR A 51 5.15 -35.43 26.32
C TYR A 51 4.27 -34.47 27.13
N GLN A 52 3.25 -34.99 27.81
CA GLN A 52 2.36 -34.24 28.71
C GLN A 52 2.48 -34.77 30.14
N CYS A 53 2.84 -33.90 31.08
CA CYS A 53 3.07 -34.22 32.49
C CYS A 53 1.91 -33.76 33.40
N PHE A 54 1.46 -32.52 33.24
CA PHE A 54 0.36 -31.92 33.98
C PHE A 54 -0.93 -32.00 33.16
N VAL A 55 -1.94 -32.71 33.67
CA VAL A 55 -3.26 -32.78 33.02
C VAL A 55 -4.02 -31.49 33.32
N TYR A 56 -3.95 -30.51 32.42
CA TYR A 56 -4.81 -29.33 32.49
C TYR A 56 -6.20 -29.69 31.95
N LYS A 57 -7.21 -29.73 32.85
CA LYS A 57 -8.62 -29.69 32.45
C LYS A 57 -8.91 -28.31 31.83
N GLY A 58 -9.15 -28.23 30.52
CA GLY A 58 -9.88 -27.09 29.94
C GLY A 58 -9.26 -26.30 28.77
N LYS A 59 -8.31 -26.84 27.99
CA LYS A 59 -7.99 -26.30 26.65
C LYS A 59 -7.75 -27.44 25.66
N GLU A 60 -8.81 -28.16 25.32
CA GLU A 60 -8.81 -28.98 24.09
C GLU A 60 -9.21 -28.12 22.89
N GLN A 61 -8.46 -28.30 21.79
CA GLN A 61 -8.81 -27.95 20.41
C GLN A 61 -8.95 -26.47 20.01
N ILE A 62 -7.83 -25.72 20.03
CA ILE A 62 -7.50 -24.83 18.89
C ILE A 62 -6.03 -25.04 18.56
N ALA A 63 -5.73 -26.13 17.86
CA ALA A 63 -4.40 -26.41 17.34
C ALA A 63 -4.51 -26.93 15.90
N SER A 64 -4.72 -26.01 14.97
CA SER A 64 -4.33 -26.18 13.56
C SER A 64 -4.38 -24.81 12.87
N ASN A 65 -3.25 -24.10 12.88
CA ASN A 65 -2.78 -23.14 11.86
C ASN A 65 -1.92 -21.98 12.41
N LEU A 66 -1.78 -21.83 13.73
CA LEU A 66 -0.88 -20.83 14.33
C LEU A 66 0.36 -21.47 14.99
N SER A 67 1.01 -22.43 14.32
CA SER A 67 2.39 -22.79 14.67
C SER A 67 3.31 -21.67 14.16
N LEU A 68 3.30 -20.54 14.87
CA LEU A 68 4.19 -19.42 14.66
C LEU A 68 5.63 -19.92 14.55
N GLN A 69 6.33 -19.46 13.50
CA GLN A 69 7.75 -19.66 13.23
C GLN A 69 8.65 -19.07 14.34
N THR A 70 8.48 -19.48 15.59
CA THR A 70 9.57 -19.38 16.56
C THR A 70 10.57 -20.46 16.17
N ARG A 71 11.82 -20.06 15.93
CA ARG A 71 12.91 -21.01 15.63
C ARG A 71 12.86 -22.12 16.68
N ASN A 72 12.84 -23.37 16.22
CA ASN A 72 12.85 -24.53 17.10
C ASN A 72 14.03 -24.40 18.07
N ILE A 73 13.77 -24.65 19.34
CA ILE A 73 14.81 -24.79 20.36
C ILE A 73 15.22 -26.26 20.35
N GLY A 74 16.50 -26.51 20.06
CA GLY A 74 17.08 -27.84 20.11
C GLY A 74 17.71 -28.07 21.48
N LEU A 75 17.28 -29.09 22.21
CA LEU A 75 17.98 -29.55 23.40
C LEU A 75 18.83 -30.75 23.01
N GLN A 76 20.15 -30.62 23.14
CA GLN A 76 21.05 -31.73 22.86
C GLN A 76 20.98 -32.75 24.01
N ALA A 77 21.05 -34.03 23.67
CA ALA A 77 21.10 -35.10 24.66
C ALA A 77 21.98 -36.26 24.17
N SER A 78 22.96 -36.66 24.98
CA SER A 78 23.76 -37.86 24.73
C SER A 78 23.07 -39.12 25.26
N GLN A 79 23.62 -40.31 24.97
CA GLN A 79 23.11 -41.58 25.53
C GLN A 79 23.34 -41.73 27.05
N ARG A 80 24.06 -40.81 27.70
CA ARG A 80 24.29 -40.85 29.14
C ARG A 80 22.97 -40.65 29.90
N PRO A 81 22.64 -41.52 30.87
CA PRO A 81 21.40 -41.40 31.64
C PRO A 81 21.23 -40.05 32.34
N SER A 82 22.33 -39.44 32.82
CA SER A 82 22.25 -38.14 33.46
C SER A 82 21.86 -37.02 32.50
N HIS A 83 22.40 -37.06 31.28
CA HIS A 83 22.15 -36.03 30.28
C HIS A 83 20.70 -36.13 29.80
N GLN A 84 20.22 -37.35 29.56
CA GLN A 84 18.81 -37.60 29.22
C GLN A 84 17.87 -37.04 30.30
N ILE A 85 18.12 -37.35 31.58
CA ILE A 85 17.27 -36.90 32.69
C ILE A 85 17.23 -35.36 32.78
N LEU A 86 18.40 -34.70 32.77
CA LEU A 86 18.47 -33.23 32.84
C LEU A 86 17.75 -32.58 31.66
N THR A 87 17.96 -33.10 30.45
CA THR A 87 17.32 -32.61 29.23
C THR A 87 15.80 -32.80 29.26
N ARG A 88 15.27 -33.95 29.74
CA ARG A 88 13.82 -34.17 29.83
C ARG A 88 13.17 -33.32 30.93
N ILE A 89 13.82 -33.14 32.08
CA ILE A 89 13.33 -32.24 33.15
C ILE A 89 13.19 -30.82 32.61
N PHE A 90 14.24 -30.31 31.95
CA PHE A 90 14.22 -28.96 31.40
C PHE A 90 13.22 -28.83 30.24
N ALA A 91 13.11 -29.82 29.36
CA ALA A 91 12.15 -29.82 28.25
C ALA A 91 10.69 -29.72 28.74
N ILE A 92 10.31 -30.52 29.74
CA ILE A 92 8.96 -30.49 30.31
C ILE A 92 8.73 -29.16 31.03
N PHE A 93 9.72 -28.66 31.77
CA PHE A 93 9.64 -27.36 32.44
C PHE A 93 9.39 -26.21 31.45
N LEU A 94 10.18 -26.12 30.37
CA LEU A 94 10.00 -25.10 29.36
C LEU A 94 8.62 -25.16 28.69
N ARG A 95 8.15 -26.37 28.39
CA ARG A 95 6.88 -26.58 27.66
C ARG A 95 5.65 -26.32 28.51
N GLU A 96 5.59 -26.86 29.72
CA GLU A 96 4.35 -26.88 30.52
C GLU A 96 4.30 -25.80 31.59
N ILE A 97 5.46 -25.31 32.05
CA ILE A 97 5.53 -24.28 33.09
C ILE A 97 5.80 -22.90 32.47
N LEU A 98 6.70 -22.79 31.47
CA LEU A 98 6.98 -21.54 30.76
C LEU A 98 6.19 -21.34 29.44
N ASP A 99 5.34 -22.31 29.05
CA ASP A 99 4.53 -22.33 27.81
C ASP A 99 5.34 -22.19 26.50
N ILE A 100 6.61 -22.61 26.50
CA ILE A 100 7.48 -22.62 25.31
C ILE A 100 7.32 -23.97 24.60
N ARG A 101 6.48 -24.02 23.55
CA ARG A 101 6.06 -25.30 22.92
C ARG A 101 7.00 -25.83 21.82
N ASN A 102 7.77 -24.97 21.16
CA ASN A 102 8.61 -25.36 20.01
C ASN A 102 9.97 -25.95 20.42
N ILE A 103 9.93 -27.11 21.08
CA ILE A 103 11.11 -27.81 21.60
C ILE A 103 11.33 -29.12 20.85
N THR A 104 12.58 -29.38 20.49
CA THR A 104 13.05 -30.61 19.86
C THR A 104 14.23 -31.15 20.64
N ILE A 105 14.28 -32.46 20.86
CA ILE A 105 15.43 -33.11 21.51
C ILE A 105 16.27 -33.74 20.40
N ILE A 106 17.56 -33.38 20.36
CA ILE A 106 18.49 -33.77 19.30
C ILE A 106 19.53 -34.70 19.90
N PRO A 107 19.65 -35.95 19.42
CA PRO A 107 20.66 -36.88 19.91
C PRO A 107 22.08 -36.41 19.55
N LEU A 108 23.00 -36.50 20.51
CA LEU A 108 24.44 -36.30 20.31
C LEU A 108 25.09 -37.64 19.94
N GLU A 109 25.34 -37.87 18.66
CA GLU A 109 26.04 -39.04 18.14
C GLU A 109 27.47 -38.67 17.72
N TYR A 110 28.47 -39.27 18.36
CA TYR A 110 29.87 -39.00 18.02
C TYR A 110 30.32 -39.87 16.85
N PRO A 111 30.98 -39.30 15.81
CA PRO A 111 31.54 -40.09 14.72
C PRO A 111 32.55 -41.12 15.24
N VAL A 112 32.45 -42.37 14.75
CA VAL A 112 33.29 -43.51 15.15
C VAL A 112 34.79 -43.26 14.95
N THR A 113 35.16 -42.31 14.08
CA THR A 113 36.55 -41.93 13.75
C THR A 113 37.25 -41.06 14.80
N LEU A 114 36.58 -40.61 15.85
CA LEU A 114 37.20 -39.78 16.91
C LEU A 114 38.19 -40.54 17.82
N SER A 115 38.23 -41.88 17.77
CA SER A 115 38.61 -42.73 18.90
C SER A 115 40.10 -43.10 19.08
N LYS A 116 41.05 -42.50 18.35
CA LYS A 116 42.43 -43.04 18.33
C LYS A 116 43.55 -42.13 18.84
N ASP A 117 43.28 -40.97 19.42
CA ASP A 117 44.38 -40.06 19.77
C ASP A 117 44.14 -39.20 21.02
N THR A 118 45.23 -38.73 21.62
CA THR A 118 45.31 -37.86 22.80
C THR A 118 44.47 -36.58 22.69
N SER A 119 44.15 -36.12 21.47
CA SER A 119 43.30 -34.97 21.16
C SER A 119 41.77 -35.24 21.18
N TYR A 120 41.33 -36.38 21.72
CA TYR A 120 39.92 -36.77 21.78
C TYR A 120 39.01 -35.70 22.44
N GLU A 121 39.39 -35.20 23.62
CA GLU A 121 38.57 -34.23 24.37
C GLU A 121 38.40 -32.91 23.62
N GLU A 122 39.46 -32.45 22.95
CA GLU A 122 39.42 -31.25 22.11
C GLU A 122 38.48 -31.44 20.90
N ARG A 123 38.60 -32.58 20.19
CA ARG A 123 37.72 -32.89 19.05
C ARG A 123 36.27 -33.07 19.48
N ARG A 124 36.03 -33.68 20.65
CA ARG A 124 34.69 -33.84 21.25
C ARG A 124 34.05 -32.49 21.55
N LEU A 125 34.77 -31.57 22.19
CA LEU A 125 34.28 -30.22 22.49
C LEU A 125 34.04 -29.41 21.21
N ARG A 126 34.95 -29.48 20.23
CA ARG A 126 34.75 -28.85 18.91
C ARG A 126 33.50 -29.39 18.22
N TYR A 127 33.22 -30.69 18.29
CA TYR A 127 32.03 -31.29 17.71
C TYR A 127 30.74 -30.77 18.38
N ILE A 128 30.70 -30.77 19.72
CA ILE A 128 29.57 -30.25 20.50
C ILE A 128 29.31 -28.78 20.14
N PHE A 129 30.35 -27.93 20.18
CA PHE A 129 30.20 -26.50 19.88
C PHE A 129 29.89 -26.22 18.41
N ASN A 130 30.40 -27.01 17.46
CA ASN A 130 30.06 -26.89 16.04
C ASN A 130 28.59 -27.27 15.78
N MET A 131 28.07 -28.27 16.49
CA MET A 131 26.65 -28.57 16.46
C MET A 131 25.89 -27.36 17.01
N ILE A 132 26.20 -26.84 18.21
CA ILE A 132 25.50 -25.67 18.78
C ILE A 132 25.52 -24.44 17.86
N LYS A 133 26.57 -24.26 17.04
CA LYS A 133 26.73 -23.18 16.05
C LYS A 133 25.78 -23.28 14.85
N GLN A 134 25.13 -24.41 14.59
CA GLN A 134 24.33 -24.61 13.37
C GLN A 134 23.15 -23.61 13.28
N PRO A 135 22.94 -22.97 12.10
CA PRO A 135 22.02 -21.84 11.97
C PRO A 135 20.52 -22.22 11.90
N SER A 136 20.19 -23.50 11.66
CA SER A 136 18.82 -23.96 11.44
C SER A 136 18.00 -24.06 12.73
N ILE A 137 18.62 -24.46 13.85
CA ILE A 137 17.98 -24.68 15.15
C ILE A 137 18.89 -24.10 16.23
N SER A 138 18.34 -23.26 17.11
CA SER A 138 19.13 -22.68 18.21
C SER A 138 19.24 -23.73 19.33
N MET A 139 20.45 -24.22 19.58
CA MET A 139 20.68 -25.34 20.48
C MET A 139 21.11 -24.94 21.89
N ILE A 140 20.74 -25.78 22.86
CA ILE A 140 21.16 -25.76 24.26
C ILE A 140 21.69 -27.17 24.60
N ASP A 141 22.85 -27.23 25.23
CA ASP A 141 23.38 -28.43 25.87
C ASP A 141 23.47 -28.18 27.38
N LEU A 142 22.88 -29.10 28.16
CA LEU A 142 22.82 -29.00 29.62
C LEU A 142 23.92 -29.81 30.32
N GLU A 143 24.66 -30.68 29.63
CA GLU A 143 25.67 -31.54 30.25
C GLU A 143 26.98 -31.58 29.46
N VAL A 144 27.69 -30.45 29.40
CA VAL A 144 29.03 -30.39 28.82
C VAL A 144 30.10 -30.51 29.90
N TRP A 145 30.94 -31.51 29.78
CA TRP A 145 32.05 -31.76 30.69
C TRP A 145 33.25 -30.92 30.26
N MET A 146 33.56 -29.86 31.02
CA MET A 146 34.61 -28.90 30.66
C MET A 146 35.93 -29.18 31.41
N PRO A 147 37.07 -29.31 30.71
CA PRO A 147 38.38 -29.32 31.33
C PRO A 147 38.84 -27.90 31.69
N SER A 148 39.80 -27.78 32.61
CA SER A 148 40.34 -26.50 33.11
C SER A 148 40.85 -25.55 32.01
N MET A 149 41.40 -26.08 30.91
CA MET A 149 41.93 -25.31 29.77
C MET A 149 40.98 -25.25 28.56
N GLY A 150 39.77 -25.82 28.65
CA GLY A 150 38.83 -25.96 27.53
C GLY A 150 38.16 -24.66 27.08
N TYR A 151 38.27 -23.58 27.87
CA TYR A 151 37.62 -22.30 27.59
C TYR A 151 38.09 -21.63 26.29
N ALA A 152 39.33 -21.88 25.86
CA ALA A 152 39.87 -21.35 24.61
C ALA A 152 39.19 -21.94 23.35
N LEU A 153 38.49 -23.07 23.48
CA LEU A 153 37.84 -23.76 22.36
C LEU A 153 36.41 -23.28 22.09
N ILE A 154 35.88 -22.37 22.92
CA ILE A 154 34.49 -21.89 22.82
C ILE A 154 34.37 -20.90 21.65
N PRO A 155 33.53 -21.18 20.63
CA PRO A 155 33.29 -20.24 19.54
C PRO A 155 32.57 -18.97 20.00
N ARG A 156 32.76 -17.84 19.30
CA ARG A 156 32.09 -16.55 19.61
C ARG A 156 30.56 -16.60 19.58
N GLN A 157 29.96 -17.61 18.96
CA GLN A 157 28.51 -17.80 18.86
C GLN A 157 27.93 -18.67 19.99
N VAL A 158 28.77 -19.27 20.83
CA VAL A 158 28.35 -20.14 21.93
C VAL A 158 28.59 -19.43 23.26
N TYR A 159 27.59 -19.40 24.11
CA TYR A 159 27.60 -18.70 25.39
C TYR A 159 27.38 -19.69 26.53
N GLU A 160 27.98 -19.40 27.68
CA GLU A 160 27.88 -20.18 28.91
C GLU A 160 26.70 -19.69 29.76
N ALA A 161 25.94 -20.61 30.36
CA ALA A 161 24.84 -20.31 31.28
C ALA A 161 25.07 -20.82 32.72
N GLY A 162 26.31 -21.15 33.08
CA GLY A 162 26.71 -21.67 34.39
C GLY A 162 26.57 -23.20 34.51
N VAL A 163 26.50 -23.71 35.74
CA VAL A 163 26.51 -25.16 36.04
C VAL A 163 25.12 -25.78 36.08
N SER A 164 24.98 -27.03 35.61
CA SER A 164 23.72 -27.80 35.71
C SER A 164 23.59 -28.64 36.97
N THR A 165 24.73 -29.08 37.52
CA THR A 165 24.81 -30.02 38.64
C THR A 165 26.21 -29.95 39.25
N SER A 166 26.45 -30.68 40.33
CA SER A 166 27.75 -30.73 40.98
C SER A 166 28.86 -31.26 40.04
N PRO A 167 30.12 -30.83 40.23
CA PRO A 167 31.26 -31.32 39.46
C PRO A 167 31.41 -32.84 39.50
N ARG A 168 31.90 -33.43 38.41
CA ARG A 168 32.08 -34.88 38.23
C ARG A 168 33.52 -35.22 37.92
N ARG A 169 33.91 -36.46 38.21
CA ARG A 169 35.25 -36.99 37.90
C ARG A 169 35.21 -38.46 37.55
N PHE A 170 36.18 -38.91 36.76
CA PHE A 170 36.50 -40.33 36.71
C PHE A 170 37.21 -40.76 37.99
N ALA A 171 37.09 -42.02 38.36
CA ALA A 171 37.89 -42.65 39.40
C ALA A 171 37.93 -44.16 39.23
N TRP A 172 38.88 -44.80 39.91
CA TRP A 172 38.86 -46.26 40.08
C TRP A 172 38.08 -46.61 41.33
N PHE A 173 37.27 -47.64 41.23
CA PHE A 173 36.38 -48.08 42.29
C PHE A 173 36.62 -49.54 42.64
N VAL A 174 36.50 -49.81 43.93
CA VAL A 174 36.65 -51.12 44.55
C VAL A 174 35.37 -51.41 45.33
N PRO A 175 34.79 -52.62 45.23
CA PRO A 175 33.59 -52.96 46.00
C PRO A 175 33.87 -52.89 47.51
N GLN A 176 33.01 -52.21 48.26
CA GLN A 176 33.10 -52.12 49.72
C GLN A 176 32.18 -53.16 50.35
N SER A 177 32.72 -54.00 51.24
CA SER A 177 31.90 -54.94 52.00
C SER A 177 31.19 -54.22 53.16
N ALA A 178 29.95 -54.59 53.45
CA ALA A 178 29.12 -53.97 54.49
C ALA A 178 29.68 -54.08 55.93
N LEU A 179 30.82 -54.76 56.13
CA LEU A 179 31.43 -55.09 57.42
C LEU A 179 32.80 -54.44 57.67
N ALA A 180 33.39 -53.74 56.70
CA ALA A 180 34.69 -53.08 56.89
C ALA A 180 34.50 -51.69 57.53
N LYS A 181 34.57 -51.64 58.87
CA LYS A 181 34.56 -50.41 59.69
C LYS A 181 35.89 -49.64 59.71
N ASN A 182 36.94 -50.16 59.08
CA ASN A 182 38.22 -49.44 58.97
C ASN A 182 38.29 -48.76 57.61
N GLU A 183 38.56 -47.45 57.62
CA GLU A 183 38.82 -46.62 56.44
C GLU A 183 40.15 -47.06 55.80
N GLU A 184 40.14 -48.19 55.09
CA GLU A 184 41.22 -48.53 54.17
C GLU A 184 41.20 -47.49 53.03
N ILE A 185 42.09 -46.50 53.13
CA ILE A 185 42.29 -45.50 52.08
C ILE A 185 42.98 -46.18 50.91
N TRP A 186 42.23 -46.44 49.84
CA TRP A 186 42.79 -46.99 48.61
C TRP A 186 43.62 -45.93 47.90
N HIS A 187 44.89 -46.20 47.64
CA HIS A 187 45.81 -45.27 46.96
C HIS A 187 46.46 -45.94 45.75
N TYR A 188 46.71 -45.19 44.67
CA TYR A 188 47.22 -45.74 43.41
C TYR A 188 48.58 -46.44 43.54
N SER A 189 49.37 -46.11 44.55
CA SER A 189 50.70 -46.70 44.81
C SER A 189 50.67 -48.21 45.04
N ILE A 190 49.53 -48.78 45.44
CA ILE A 190 49.36 -50.24 45.56
C ILE A 190 49.64 -50.94 44.23
N PHE A 191 49.36 -50.26 43.11
CA PHE A 191 49.48 -50.84 41.77
C PHE A 191 50.82 -50.54 41.10
N THR A 192 51.68 -49.72 41.71
CA THR A 192 53.04 -49.45 41.24
C THR A 192 54.07 -50.35 41.92
N ASN A 193 53.70 -51.02 43.02
CA ASN A 193 54.57 -51.93 43.75
C ASN A 193 53.97 -53.34 43.86
N ARG A 194 54.56 -54.31 43.16
CA ARG A 194 54.11 -55.71 43.16
C ARG A 194 54.31 -56.42 44.51
N THR A 195 55.20 -55.92 45.38
CA THR A 195 55.47 -56.52 46.70
C THR A 195 54.47 -56.07 47.77
N ASP A 196 53.55 -55.16 47.45
CA ASP A 196 52.49 -54.73 48.35
C ASP A 196 51.53 -55.89 48.67
N SER A 197 51.27 -56.12 49.95
CA SER A 197 50.38 -57.19 50.42
C SER A 197 48.93 -57.01 49.94
N LEU A 198 48.52 -55.77 49.68
CA LEU A 198 47.18 -55.45 49.18
C LEU A 198 47.04 -55.75 47.68
N TYR A 199 48.12 -55.67 46.90
CA TYR A 199 48.11 -55.93 45.45
C TYR A 199 47.72 -57.39 45.13
N GLN A 200 48.13 -58.33 45.98
CA GLN A 200 47.79 -59.77 45.85
C GLN A 200 46.29 -60.02 45.83
N ASN A 201 45.49 -59.17 46.48
CA ASN A 201 44.03 -59.29 46.48
C ASN A 201 43.39 -58.90 45.14
N PHE A 202 44.10 -58.20 44.25
CA PHE A 202 43.61 -57.75 42.95
C PHE A 202 44.05 -58.63 41.77
N LEU A 203 44.85 -59.67 42.02
CA LEU A 203 45.26 -60.61 41.00
C LEU A 203 44.06 -61.42 40.50
N THR A 204 43.81 -61.35 39.19
CA THR A 204 42.70 -62.02 38.54
C THR A 204 43.15 -63.39 38.02
N ASP A 205 42.37 -64.44 38.30
CA ASP A 205 42.63 -65.78 37.76
C ASP A 205 42.42 -65.81 36.24
N SER A 206 43.27 -66.54 35.52
CA SER A 206 43.19 -66.67 34.06
C SER A 206 41.84 -67.20 33.56
N ASP A 207 41.17 -68.05 34.35
CA ASP A 207 39.86 -68.60 34.03
C ASP A 207 38.72 -67.57 34.15
N VAL A 208 38.82 -66.66 35.12
CA VAL A 208 37.84 -65.56 35.30
C VAL A 208 37.99 -64.56 34.17
N LEU A 209 39.23 -64.21 33.79
CA LEU A 209 39.51 -63.35 32.65
C LEU A 209 38.95 -63.96 31.35
N ARG A 210 39.18 -65.27 31.14
CA ARG A 210 38.67 -65.99 29.96
C ARG A 210 37.15 -66.00 29.89
N ASN A 211 36.46 -66.15 31.01
CA ASN A 211 34.99 -66.09 31.07
C ASN A 211 34.44 -64.69 30.78
N LEU A 212 35.14 -63.64 31.22
CA LEU A 212 34.78 -62.25 30.96
C LEU A 212 35.04 -61.85 29.50
N SER A 213 35.93 -62.56 28.80
CA SER A 213 36.32 -62.31 27.40
C SER A 213 35.61 -63.21 26.38
N LEU A 214 34.44 -63.80 26.69
CA LEU A 214 33.71 -64.70 25.78
C LEU A 214 32.81 -63.98 24.74
N GLY A 215 32.70 -62.65 24.79
CA GLY A 215 31.90 -61.84 23.86
C GLY A 215 32.67 -61.35 22.63
N LYS A 216 31.98 -60.84 21.59
CA LYS A 216 32.63 -60.25 20.39
C LYS A 216 33.06 -58.79 20.54
N ASP A 217 32.61 -58.10 21.59
CA ASP A 217 32.76 -56.64 21.77
C ASP A 217 33.68 -56.26 22.94
N TYR A 218 34.75 -57.00 23.19
CA TYR A 218 35.75 -56.64 24.21
C TYR A 218 37.09 -56.21 23.58
N GLU A 219 37.77 -55.29 24.26
CA GLU A 219 39.13 -54.88 23.92
C GLU A 219 40.01 -55.00 25.17
N LEU A 220 41.19 -55.62 25.04
CA LEU A 220 42.13 -55.81 26.14
C LEU A 220 43.43 -55.05 25.84
N TYR A 221 43.82 -54.17 26.76
CA TYR A 221 45.15 -53.57 26.81
C TYR A 221 46.00 -54.30 27.84
N VAL A 222 47.12 -54.86 27.38
CA VAL A 222 48.11 -55.53 28.21
C VAL A 222 49.26 -54.57 28.48
N SER A 223 49.54 -54.30 29.75
CA SER A 223 50.67 -53.44 30.13
C SER A 223 52.00 -54.13 29.81
N PRO A 224 53.00 -53.42 29.25
CA PRO A 224 54.32 -53.99 28.96
C PRO A 224 55.06 -54.47 30.23
N LEU A 225 54.62 -54.04 31.42
CA LEU A 225 55.17 -54.44 32.72
C LEU A 225 54.57 -55.76 33.26
N CYS A 226 53.58 -56.33 32.56
CA CYS A 226 52.83 -57.51 33.00
C CYS A 226 53.27 -58.79 32.28
N GLN A 227 54.13 -59.60 32.91
CA GLN A 227 54.60 -60.89 32.36
C GLN A 227 53.80 -62.11 32.88
N GLU A 228 53.50 -62.18 34.19
CA GLU A 228 52.68 -63.25 34.79
C GLU A 228 51.77 -62.68 35.88
N GLY A 229 50.44 -62.74 35.68
CA GLY A 229 49.41 -62.34 36.65
C GLY A 229 49.40 -60.85 37.00
N CYS A 230 48.47 -60.09 36.42
CA CYS A 230 48.26 -58.67 36.73
C CYS A 230 46.82 -58.38 37.18
N ALA A 231 46.66 -57.28 37.92
CA ALA A 231 45.35 -56.75 38.21
C ALA A 231 44.66 -56.27 36.92
N VAL A 232 43.34 -56.37 36.87
CA VAL A 232 42.55 -56.00 35.69
C VAL A 232 41.60 -54.86 36.06
N LEU A 233 41.73 -53.74 35.37
CA LEU A 233 40.82 -52.61 35.44
C LEU A 233 39.73 -52.78 34.38
N ILE A 234 38.50 -52.93 34.85
CA ILE A 234 37.35 -53.09 33.98
C ILE A 234 36.80 -51.71 33.62
N ALA A 235 36.62 -51.46 32.33
CA ALA A 235 36.10 -50.20 31.79
C ALA A 235 34.98 -50.45 30.78
N GLY A 236 34.20 -49.40 30.48
CA GLY A 236 33.12 -49.43 29.52
C GLY A 236 33.62 -49.47 28.07
N HIS A 237 33.29 -48.43 27.29
CA HIS A 237 33.79 -48.28 25.93
C HIS A 237 35.19 -47.66 25.89
N ARG A 238 36.06 -48.17 25.01
CA ARG A 238 37.41 -47.62 24.81
C ARG A 238 37.37 -46.16 24.36
N ASN A 239 36.41 -45.78 23.51
CA ASN A 239 36.26 -44.40 23.02
C ASN A 239 36.14 -43.37 24.16
N GLU A 240 35.58 -43.75 25.31
CA GLU A 240 35.36 -42.85 26.45
C GLU A 240 36.51 -42.88 27.47
N SER A 241 37.33 -43.93 27.45
CA SER A 241 38.31 -44.24 28.51
C SER A 241 39.69 -44.66 28.01
N ALA A 242 40.00 -44.37 26.74
CA ALA A 242 41.27 -44.70 26.11
C ALA A 242 42.47 -44.06 26.82
N PHE A 243 42.27 -42.90 27.47
CA PHE A 243 43.30 -42.18 28.22
C PHE A 243 43.96 -43.03 29.32
N VAL A 244 43.25 -44.03 29.84
CA VAL A 244 43.74 -44.88 30.93
C VAL A 244 44.92 -45.75 30.51
N ALA A 245 45.02 -46.11 29.22
CA ALA A 245 46.19 -46.85 28.72
C ALA A 245 47.48 -46.04 28.83
N ASP A 246 47.46 -44.77 28.41
CA ASP A 246 48.59 -43.84 28.50
C ASP A 246 48.97 -43.57 29.98
N GLN A 247 47.95 -43.48 30.84
CA GLN A 247 48.16 -43.32 32.29
C GLN A 247 48.85 -44.52 32.94
N ILE A 248 48.45 -45.74 32.61
CA ILE A 248 49.08 -46.93 33.20
C ILE A 248 50.58 -46.97 32.86
N VAL A 249 50.94 -46.56 31.63
CA VAL A 249 52.35 -46.43 31.22
C VAL A 249 53.07 -45.37 32.05
N LYS A 250 52.49 -44.17 32.22
CA LYS A 250 53.16 -43.09 32.97
C LYS A 250 53.25 -43.34 34.47
N LEU A 251 52.27 -44.04 35.06
CA LEU A 251 52.31 -44.44 36.47
C LEU A 251 53.23 -45.63 36.74
N ASN A 252 53.79 -46.28 35.71
CA ASN A 252 54.47 -47.57 35.83
C ASN A 252 53.63 -48.60 36.61
N ALA A 253 52.33 -48.68 36.30
CA ALA A 253 51.39 -49.54 37.03
C ALA A 253 51.30 -50.95 36.43
N TYR A 254 51.22 -51.97 37.29
CA TYR A 254 51.05 -53.37 36.94
C TYR A 254 49.56 -53.70 36.72
N ILE A 255 48.89 -53.04 35.77
CA ILE A 255 47.46 -53.20 35.50
C ILE A 255 47.21 -53.44 34.01
N ASN A 256 46.33 -54.39 33.70
CA ASN A 256 45.72 -54.55 32.38
C ASN A 256 44.35 -53.84 32.33
N VAL A 257 43.94 -53.32 31.18
CA VAL A 257 42.61 -52.70 31.00
C VAL A 257 41.74 -53.57 30.13
N LEU A 258 40.55 -53.93 30.62
CA LEU A 258 39.54 -54.68 29.87
C LEU A 258 38.35 -53.77 29.61
N TRP A 259 38.18 -53.35 28.35
CA TRP A 259 36.98 -52.67 27.88
C TRP A 259 35.93 -53.68 27.46
N LEU A 260 34.74 -53.59 28.07
CA LEU A 260 33.64 -54.53 27.84
C LEU A 260 32.51 -53.96 26.97
N GLY A 261 32.63 -52.68 26.56
CA GLY A 261 31.64 -52.00 25.74
C GLY A 261 30.23 -52.07 26.34
N ALA A 262 29.26 -52.47 25.51
CA ALA A 262 27.84 -52.56 25.89
C ALA A 262 27.58 -53.57 27.04
N HIS A 263 28.44 -54.57 27.22
CA HIS A 263 28.29 -55.60 28.26
C HIS A 263 28.80 -55.17 29.63
N PHE A 264 29.52 -54.06 29.73
CA PHE A 264 30.13 -53.54 30.96
C PHE A 264 29.18 -53.57 32.16
N ARG A 265 27.96 -53.04 31.98
CA ARG A 265 26.95 -52.93 33.04
C ARG A 265 26.49 -54.29 33.58
N SER A 266 26.24 -55.24 32.69
CA SER A 266 25.81 -56.60 33.06
C SER A 266 26.90 -57.35 33.84
N VAL A 267 28.15 -57.19 33.41
CA VAL A 267 29.32 -57.84 34.00
C VAL A 267 29.64 -57.26 35.38
N VAL A 268 29.61 -55.93 35.52
CA VAL A 268 29.83 -55.28 36.82
C VAL A 268 28.81 -55.72 37.86
N ASN A 269 27.53 -55.78 37.49
CA ASN A 269 26.47 -56.26 38.37
C ASN A 269 26.64 -57.74 38.74
N PHE A 270 27.05 -58.57 37.79
CA PHE A 270 27.35 -59.98 38.02
C PHE A 270 28.53 -60.15 39.01
N LEU A 271 29.65 -59.46 38.77
CA LEU A 271 30.83 -59.50 39.63
C LEU A 271 30.53 -59.00 41.04
N TYR A 272 29.75 -57.93 41.16
CA TYR A 272 29.33 -57.41 42.45
C TYR A 272 28.45 -58.40 43.24
N ARG A 273 27.50 -59.06 42.57
CA ARG A 273 26.67 -60.11 43.20
C ARG A 273 27.52 -61.29 43.66
N GLN A 274 28.45 -61.76 42.83
CA GLN A 274 29.34 -62.87 43.19
C GLN A 274 30.25 -62.53 44.38
N HIS A 275 30.74 -61.28 44.45
CA HIS A 275 31.54 -60.79 45.57
C HIS A 275 30.75 -60.80 46.89
N LEU A 276 29.45 -60.53 46.86
CA LEU A 276 28.60 -60.60 48.06
C LEU A 276 28.31 -62.04 48.50
N THR A 277 28.12 -62.97 47.55
CA THR A 277 27.65 -64.34 47.84
C THR A 277 28.75 -65.38 48.08
N SER A 278 29.93 -65.27 47.43
CA SER A 278 30.97 -66.31 47.50
C SER A 278 32.12 -65.98 48.45
N SER A 279 32.47 -66.91 49.35
CA SER A 279 33.57 -66.74 50.32
C SER A 279 34.96 -66.67 49.67
N ALA A 280 35.15 -67.31 48.51
CA ALA A 280 36.39 -67.24 47.72
C ALA A 280 36.55 -65.86 47.06
N TYR A 281 35.45 -65.31 46.53
CA TYR A 281 35.43 -63.98 45.90
C TYR A 281 35.32 -62.83 46.90
N LYS A 282 35.00 -63.07 48.17
CA LYS A 282 35.13 -62.07 49.24
C LYS A 282 36.59 -61.65 49.50
N LYS A 283 37.56 -62.55 49.23
CA LYS A 283 39.00 -62.27 49.40
C LYS A 283 39.62 -61.58 48.19
N LYS A 284 39.14 -61.87 46.97
CA LYS A 284 39.63 -61.23 45.73
C LYS A 284 38.82 -59.99 45.38
N LYS A 285 39.49 -58.86 45.17
CA LYS A 285 38.90 -57.56 44.81
C LYS A 285 39.11 -57.30 43.32
N PHE A 286 38.21 -56.54 42.71
CA PHE A 286 38.32 -56.14 41.30
C PHE A 286 38.22 -54.61 41.18
N LEU A 287 38.77 -54.07 40.09
CA LEU A 287 38.82 -52.64 39.83
C LEU A 287 37.87 -52.26 38.71
N ILE A 288 37.13 -51.17 38.92
CA ILE A 288 36.26 -50.57 37.91
C ILE A 288 36.65 -49.13 37.68
N LEU A 289 36.80 -48.76 36.41
CA LEU A 289 36.86 -47.36 35.99
C LEU A 289 35.45 -46.87 35.66
N HIS A 290 35.00 -45.83 36.36
CA HIS A 290 33.78 -45.12 35.98
C HIS A 290 33.78 -43.69 36.54
N TRP A 291 32.69 -42.95 36.37
CA TRP A 291 32.54 -41.59 36.86
C TRP A 291 31.66 -41.51 38.11
N LYS A 292 31.80 -40.47 38.93
CA LYS A 292 30.97 -40.21 40.11
C LYS A 292 30.15 -38.93 39.93
N PRO A 293 28.84 -38.91 40.27
CA PRO A 293 27.99 -40.03 40.74
C PRO A 293 27.37 -40.85 39.59
N SER A 294 27.72 -42.13 39.43
CA SER A 294 27.20 -42.97 38.33
C SER A 294 25.91 -43.71 38.68
N ASP A 295 25.19 -44.14 37.65
CA ASP A 295 24.05 -45.08 37.69
C ASP A 295 24.42 -46.50 38.14
N ILE A 296 25.70 -46.87 38.09
CA ILE A 296 26.24 -48.17 38.52
C ILE A 296 26.95 -48.03 39.88
N ILE A 297 27.60 -46.89 40.13
CA ILE A 297 28.45 -46.70 41.30
C ILE A 297 27.78 -45.79 42.33
N SER A 298 27.25 -46.40 43.39
CA SER A 298 26.77 -45.69 44.59
C SER A 298 27.89 -45.49 45.62
N ALA A 299 27.93 -44.32 46.25
CA ALA A 299 28.91 -43.98 47.29
C ALA A 299 28.82 -44.87 48.55
N LYS A 300 27.71 -45.60 48.75
CA LYS A 300 27.53 -46.50 49.90
C LYS A 300 28.12 -47.89 49.67
N THR A 301 28.33 -48.30 48.41
CA THR A 301 28.66 -49.68 48.04
C THR A 301 30.06 -49.82 47.45
N TRP A 302 30.70 -48.71 47.06
CA TRP A 302 31.99 -48.68 46.38
C TRP A 302 32.94 -47.70 47.05
N GLY A 303 34.14 -48.17 47.37
CA GLY A 303 35.27 -47.34 47.78
C GLY A 303 36.01 -46.78 46.55
N MET A 304 36.55 -45.57 46.69
CA MET A 304 37.28 -44.90 45.62
C MET A 304 38.79 -44.99 45.86
N VAL A 305 39.55 -45.24 44.80
CA VAL A 305 41.01 -45.16 44.81
C VAL A 305 41.46 -43.72 44.59
N THR A 306 42.27 -43.20 45.51
CA THR A 306 42.88 -41.88 45.44
C THR A 306 43.97 -41.87 44.37
N MET A 307 43.79 -40.97 43.40
CA MET A 307 44.70 -40.71 42.28
C MET A 307 45.68 -39.59 42.61
N PRO A 308 46.85 -39.53 41.95
CA PRO A 308 47.78 -38.43 42.15
C PRO A 308 47.17 -37.10 41.66
N PRO A 309 47.44 -35.97 42.35
CA PRO A 309 46.98 -34.65 41.91
C PRO A 309 47.72 -34.21 40.63
N CYS A 310 47.06 -33.42 39.78
CA CYS A 310 47.59 -33.05 38.47
C CYS A 310 48.84 -32.15 38.50
N GLU A 311 49.12 -31.48 39.62
CA GLU A 311 50.20 -30.50 39.77
C GLU A 311 51.62 -31.11 39.62
N TYR A 312 51.77 -32.43 39.73
CA TYR A 312 53.07 -33.13 39.70
C TYR A 312 53.48 -33.65 38.30
N SER A 313 52.75 -33.32 37.24
CA SER A 313 53.10 -33.76 35.87
C SER A 313 53.69 -32.61 35.05
N GLU A 314 55.00 -32.68 34.75
CA GLU A 314 55.71 -31.68 33.90
C GLU A 314 55.20 -31.60 32.45
N SER A 315 54.33 -32.53 32.02
CA SER A 315 53.65 -32.44 30.72
C SER A 315 52.25 -31.84 30.85
N SER A 316 52.19 -30.51 30.93
CA SER A 316 50.98 -29.70 31.04
C SER A 316 50.12 -29.66 29.77
N ILE A 317 50.03 -30.73 28.95
CA ILE A 317 49.48 -30.57 27.59
C ILE A 317 48.28 -31.44 27.21
N LEU A 318 48.08 -32.73 27.55
CA LEU A 318 46.89 -33.41 26.96
C LEU A 318 46.19 -34.66 27.60
N SER A 319 46.55 -35.25 28.76
CA SER A 319 45.81 -36.48 29.17
C SER A 319 45.71 -36.92 30.66
N PHE A 320 46.11 -36.13 31.67
CA PHE A 320 46.12 -36.64 33.07
C PHE A 320 45.07 -36.09 34.05
N CYS A 321 44.27 -35.08 33.67
CA CYS A 321 43.28 -34.49 34.58
C CYS A 321 41.85 -35.00 34.43
N GLU A 322 41.69 -36.25 33.98
CA GLU A 322 40.38 -36.93 33.96
C GLU A 322 39.85 -37.27 35.36
N TYR A 323 40.74 -37.30 36.37
CA TYR A 323 40.41 -37.64 37.76
C TYR A 323 40.12 -36.42 38.65
N GLU A 324 40.30 -35.20 38.13
CA GLU A 324 39.91 -33.98 38.83
C GLU A 324 38.41 -33.72 38.69
N LEU A 325 37.87 -32.91 39.61
CA LEU A 325 36.49 -32.48 39.55
C LEU A 325 36.29 -31.52 38.39
N LYS A 326 35.59 -31.99 37.35
CA LYS A 326 35.20 -31.21 36.18
C LYS A 326 33.81 -30.61 36.38
N PRO A 327 33.64 -29.29 36.20
CA PRO A 327 32.31 -28.68 36.25
C PRO A 327 31.47 -29.15 35.05
N ILE A 328 30.17 -29.31 35.30
CA ILE A 328 29.18 -29.65 34.28
C ILE A 328 28.48 -28.38 33.85
N MET A 329 28.87 -27.88 32.68
CA MET A 329 28.49 -26.56 32.19
C MET A 329 27.32 -26.63 31.21
N LYS A 330 26.52 -25.57 31.21
CA LYS A 330 25.44 -25.30 30.27
C LYS A 330 25.94 -24.39 29.17
N TYR A 331 25.75 -24.80 27.92
CA TYR A 331 26.07 -23.98 26.76
C TYR A 331 24.86 -23.78 25.87
N TYR A 332 24.77 -22.61 25.24
CA TYR A 332 23.68 -22.27 24.36
C TYR A 332 24.15 -21.39 23.20
N HIS A 333 23.38 -21.39 22.11
CA HIS A 333 23.66 -20.53 20.98
C HIS A 333 23.28 -19.07 21.27
N LYS A 334 24.10 -18.10 20.84
CA LYS A 334 23.93 -16.65 21.05
C LYS A 334 22.54 -16.14 20.69
N SER A 335 21.87 -16.75 19.71
CA SER A 335 20.49 -16.38 19.32
C SER A 335 19.43 -16.62 20.40
N LEU A 336 19.75 -17.23 21.55
CA LEU A 336 18.79 -17.41 22.64
C LEU A 336 18.90 -16.34 23.73
N SER A 337 19.93 -15.48 23.67
CA SER A 337 20.21 -14.49 24.72
C SER A 337 19.11 -13.43 24.90
N TYR A 338 18.32 -13.14 23.86
CA TYR A 338 17.21 -12.18 23.95
C TYR A 338 15.99 -12.72 24.70
N LYS A 339 15.88 -14.04 24.91
CA LYS A 339 14.72 -14.66 25.59
C LYS A 339 14.88 -14.61 27.10
N ILE A 340 14.48 -13.52 27.75
CA ILE A 340 14.75 -13.25 29.18
C ILE A 340 14.25 -14.38 30.09
N ARG A 341 13.00 -14.86 29.92
CA ARG A 341 12.43 -15.93 30.77
C ARG A 341 13.18 -17.26 30.59
N LEU A 342 13.49 -17.63 29.35
CA LEU A 342 14.28 -18.82 29.04
C LEU A 342 15.69 -18.73 29.62
N MET A 343 16.35 -17.57 29.48
CA MET A 343 17.71 -17.37 29.99
C MET A 343 17.75 -17.34 31.52
N TYR A 344 16.75 -16.75 32.17
CA TYR A 344 16.60 -16.84 33.62
C TYR A 344 16.48 -18.30 34.06
N ALA A 345 15.54 -19.04 33.46
CA ALA A 345 15.36 -20.46 33.75
C ALA A 345 16.63 -21.28 33.49
N LEU A 346 17.30 -21.06 32.35
CA LEU A 346 18.53 -21.76 32.01
C LEU A 346 19.66 -21.46 33.01
N ARG A 347 19.79 -20.22 33.47
CA ARG A 347 20.81 -19.81 34.45
C ARG A 347 20.58 -20.45 35.82
N TYR A 348 19.33 -20.44 36.30
CA TYR A 348 18.96 -20.98 37.62
C TYR A 348 18.69 -22.49 37.62
N PHE A 349 18.57 -23.12 36.45
CA PHE A 349 18.43 -24.57 36.33
C PHE A 349 19.63 -25.27 36.98
N PHE A 350 19.35 -25.99 38.07
CA PHE A 350 20.34 -26.73 38.83
C PHE A 350 19.69 -27.94 39.51
N VAL A 351 20.30 -29.11 39.38
CA VAL A 351 19.87 -30.34 40.05
C VAL A 351 20.97 -30.83 40.98
N ASP A 352 20.65 -30.87 42.27
CA ASP A 352 21.57 -31.32 43.33
C ASP A 352 21.88 -32.82 43.27
N ASP A 353 23.04 -33.23 43.80
CA ASP A 353 23.53 -34.60 43.79
C ASP A 353 22.59 -35.58 44.49
N LYS A 354 21.92 -35.16 45.57
CA LYS A 354 20.96 -36.03 46.27
C LYS A 354 19.79 -36.42 45.36
N HIS A 355 19.28 -35.44 44.61
CA HIS A 355 18.21 -35.66 43.64
C HIS A 355 18.71 -36.49 42.45
N MET A 356 19.91 -36.19 41.97
CA MET A 356 20.53 -36.90 40.86
C MET A 356 20.77 -38.39 41.17
N GLN A 357 21.28 -38.72 42.35
CA GLN A 357 21.48 -40.12 42.77
C GLN A 357 20.15 -40.89 42.90
N THR A 358 19.09 -40.22 43.36
CA THR A 358 17.75 -40.83 43.45
C THR A 358 17.18 -41.14 42.07
N LEU A 359 17.40 -40.25 41.11
CA LEU A 359 17.00 -40.43 39.71
C LEU A 359 17.81 -41.55 39.05
N LEU A 360 19.14 -41.53 39.16
CA LEU A 360 20.02 -42.54 38.57
C LEU A 360 19.81 -43.94 39.17
N SER A 361 19.53 -44.05 40.47
CA SER A 361 19.19 -45.34 41.09
C SER A 361 17.84 -45.90 40.62
N SER A 362 16.89 -45.03 40.29
CA SER A 362 15.61 -45.44 39.70
C SER A 362 15.78 -45.94 38.26
N VAL A 363 16.63 -45.27 37.47
CA VAL A 363 17.05 -45.76 36.15
C VAL A 363 17.74 -47.12 36.26
N ASN A 364 18.64 -47.29 37.24
CA ASN A 364 19.34 -48.55 37.44
C ASN A 364 18.38 -49.72 37.72
N ARG A 365 17.31 -49.48 38.49
CA ARG A 365 16.28 -50.51 38.77
C ARG A 365 15.52 -50.92 37.52
N GLU A 366 15.15 -49.96 36.68
CA GLU A 366 14.42 -50.23 35.43
C GLU A 366 15.28 -50.98 34.39
N ILE A 367 16.57 -50.64 34.29
CA ILE A 367 17.48 -51.35 33.38
C ILE A 367 17.58 -52.84 33.75
N ILE A 368 17.55 -53.16 35.05
CA ILE A 368 17.59 -54.55 35.53
C ILE A 368 16.30 -55.32 35.17
N SER A 369 15.15 -54.64 35.07
CA SER A 369 13.87 -55.29 34.75
C SER A 369 13.59 -55.41 33.24
N ALA A 370 13.99 -54.43 32.42
CA ALA A 370 13.51 -54.30 31.05
C ALA A 370 14.55 -54.55 29.93
N ASN A 371 15.83 -54.76 30.25
CA ASN A 371 16.99 -54.87 29.32
C ASN A 371 17.23 -53.65 28.40
N GLU A 372 16.21 -52.87 28.00
CA GLU A 372 16.30 -51.68 27.17
C GLU A 372 15.42 -50.54 27.74
N ILE A 373 15.95 -49.31 27.75
CA ILE A 373 15.25 -48.14 28.32
C ILE A 373 14.53 -47.41 27.21
N SER A 374 13.20 -47.33 27.28
CA SER A 374 12.44 -46.49 26.35
C SER A 374 12.62 -45.00 26.64
N GLU A 375 12.64 -44.13 25.63
CA GLU A 375 12.66 -42.67 25.83
C GLU A 375 11.51 -42.18 26.72
N ARG A 376 10.34 -42.83 26.60
CA ARG A 376 9.15 -42.54 27.43
C ARG A 376 9.39 -42.74 28.92
N PHE A 377 10.30 -43.64 29.30
CA PHE A 377 10.65 -43.84 30.70
C PHE A 377 11.37 -42.61 31.27
N TYR A 378 12.31 -42.02 30.52
CA TYR A 378 12.98 -40.78 30.94
C TYR A 378 11.99 -39.63 31.07
N ASP A 379 11.04 -39.52 30.15
CA ASP A 379 10.00 -38.49 30.20
C ASP A 379 9.08 -38.67 31.43
N SER A 380 8.69 -39.92 31.73
CA SER A 380 7.90 -40.25 32.92
C SER A 380 8.64 -39.98 34.24
N LEU A 381 9.92 -40.35 34.30
CA LEU A 381 10.78 -40.11 35.45
C LEU A 381 10.97 -38.61 35.70
N ALA A 382 11.25 -37.83 34.65
CA ALA A 382 11.38 -36.38 34.72
C ALA A 382 10.07 -35.72 35.18
N CYS A 383 8.93 -36.19 34.66
CA CYS A 383 7.61 -35.70 35.06
C CYS A 383 7.30 -35.96 36.55
N ASN A 384 7.53 -37.18 37.03
CA ASN A 384 7.33 -37.54 38.42
C ASN A 384 8.23 -36.72 39.36
N TRP A 385 9.46 -36.44 38.93
CA TRP A 385 10.37 -35.59 39.68
C TRP A 385 9.88 -34.14 39.76
N LEU A 386 9.43 -33.56 38.64
CA LEU A 386 8.87 -32.19 38.63
C LEU A 386 7.65 -32.07 39.56
N LYS A 387 6.71 -33.02 39.50
CA LYS A 387 5.52 -33.03 40.37
C LYS A 387 5.85 -33.01 41.86
N ASN A 388 6.91 -33.71 42.26
CA ASN A 388 7.30 -33.83 43.66
C ASN A 388 8.21 -32.68 44.16
N ASN A 389 8.73 -31.83 43.27
CA ASN A 389 9.76 -30.83 43.58
C ASN A 389 9.39 -29.41 43.13
N SER A 390 8.15 -28.97 43.38
CA SER A 390 7.68 -27.62 43.05
C SER A 390 8.51 -26.51 43.66
N ASN A 391 8.96 -26.68 44.90
CA ASN A 391 9.83 -25.72 45.58
C ASN A 391 11.16 -25.49 44.86
N VAL A 392 11.69 -26.51 44.16
CA VAL A 392 12.97 -26.41 43.46
C VAL A 392 12.82 -25.64 42.15
N TYR A 393 11.85 -26.01 41.32
CA TYR A 393 11.69 -25.36 40.01
C TYR A 393 11.05 -23.97 40.12
N ASN A 394 10.35 -23.63 41.21
CA ASN A 394 9.83 -22.28 41.44
C ASN A 394 10.95 -21.23 41.49
N ALA A 395 12.18 -21.62 41.86
CA ALA A 395 13.35 -20.75 41.80
C ALA A 395 13.83 -20.47 40.36
N TRP A 396 13.39 -21.27 39.38
CA TRP A 396 13.75 -21.11 37.96
C TRP A 396 12.79 -20.17 37.22
N ILE A 397 11.72 -19.71 37.86
CA ILE A 397 10.72 -18.80 37.29
C ILE A 397 11.08 -17.37 37.71
N SER A 398 11.27 -16.49 36.73
CA SER A 398 11.50 -15.07 37.02
C SER A 398 10.25 -14.43 37.62
N LYS A 399 10.43 -13.70 38.73
CA LYS A 399 9.38 -12.86 39.34
C LYS A 399 9.41 -11.42 38.82
N GLU A 400 10.40 -11.06 38.00
CA GLU A 400 10.54 -9.71 37.46
C GLU A 400 9.58 -9.47 36.30
N ARG A 401 8.86 -8.33 36.35
CA ARG A 401 8.00 -7.89 35.26
C ARG A 401 8.85 -7.50 34.04
N ILE A 402 8.45 -7.94 32.86
CA ILE A 402 9.14 -7.57 31.61
C ILE A 402 8.69 -6.17 31.20
N THR A 403 9.64 -5.28 30.91
CA THR A 403 9.33 -3.94 30.41
C THR A 403 9.01 -3.97 28.91
N LEU A 404 7.74 -3.73 28.57
CA LEU A 404 7.27 -3.45 27.22
C LEU A 404 7.53 -1.98 26.88
N SER A 405 7.96 -1.74 25.65
CA SER A 405 8.43 -0.42 25.22
C SER A 405 7.56 0.15 24.11
N ILE A 406 7.37 1.46 24.11
CA ILE A 406 6.76 2.21 23.00
C ILE A 406 7.76 3.27 22.54
N GLY A 407 8.04 3.32 21.24
CA GLY A 407 8.89 4.36 20.68
C GLY A 407 8.10 5.66 20.50
N GLY A 408 8.28 6.65 21.36
CA GLY A 408 7.61 7.95 21.26
C GLY A 408 8.43 8.95 20.44
N ILE A 409 7.77 9.65 19.52
CA ILE A 409 8.36 10.70 18.69
C ILE A 409 7.51 11.97 18.86
N PHE A 410 8.08 12.97 19.54
CA PHE A 410 7.39 14.19 19.95
C PHE A 410 8.15 15.43 19.45
N PRO A 411 7.48 16.56 19.17
CA PRO A 411 8.16 17.82 18.85
C PRO A 411 8.53 18.55 20.17
N ILE A 412 9.72 18.25 20.71
CA ILE A 412 10.14 18.75 22.04
C ILE A 412 10.66 20.18 21.94
N ARG A 413 11.53 20.46 20.96
CA ARG A 413 12.14 21.80 20.79
C ARG A 413 11.30 22.79 20.01
N LYS A 414 10.44 22.32 19.09
CA LYS A 414 9.56 23.18 18.27
C LYS A 414 8.11 23.14 18.75
N PHE A 415 7.69 24.17 19.46
CA PHE A 415 6.30 24.31 19.95
C PHE A 415 5.31 24.91 18.92
N SER A 416 5.68 24.98 17.64
CA SER A 416 5.03 25.85 16.65
C SER A 416 3.56 25.54 16.31
N ARG A 417 3.01 24.41 16.79
CA ARG A 417 1.63 23.96 16.51
C ARG A 417 0.83 23.60 17.78
N GLY A 418 1.21 24.12 18.95
CA GLY A 418 0.45 23.90 20.19
C GLY A 418 0.70 22.55 20.89
N HIS A 419 1.80 21.86 20.59
CA HIS A 419 2.21 20.58 21.22
C HIS A 419 2.91 20.73 22.59
N GLN A 420 2.65 21.83 23.30
CA GLN A 420 3.32 22.14 24.57
C GLN A 420 2.94 21.13 25.65
N ASN A 421 3.93 20.69 26.46
CA ASN A 421 3.74 19.85 27.64
C ASN A 421 3.08 18.46 27.42
N LEU A 422 3.00 17.98 26.18
CA LEU A 422 2.34 16.70 25.85
C LEU A 422 2.99 15.47 26.50
N LEU A 423 4.31 15.53 26.75
CA LEU A 423 5.06 14.46 27.41
C LEU A 423 4.57 14.16 28.82
N GLN A 424 4.09 15.17 29.55
CA GLN A 424 3.63 14.97 30.92
C GLN A 424 2.38 14.09 30.95
N ALA A 425 1.44 14.29 30.02
CA ALA A 425 0.26 13.44 29.91
C ALA A 425 0.61 11.99 29.57
N VAL A 426 1.58 11.77 28.67
CA VAL A 426 2.08 10.42 28.35
C VAL A 426 2.69 9.76 29.59
N ARG A 427 3.46 10.48 30.41
CA ARG A 427 4.02 9.95 31.66
C ARG A 427 2.94 9.61 32.69
N VAL A 428 1.91 10.44 32.81
CA VAL A 428 0.75 10.17 33.70
C VAL A 428 0.02 8.90 33.25
N ALA A 429 -0.20 8.72 31.94
CA ALA A 429 -0.82 7.49 31.41
C ALA A 429 0.00 6.24 31.74
N VAL A 430 1.31 6.28 31.49
CA VAL A 430 2.22 5.16 31.79
C VAL A 430 2.21 4.81 33.29
N LYS A 431 2.20 5.83 34.15
CA LYS A 431 2.13 5.65 35.60
C LYS A 431 0.82 4.94 35.99
N ALA A 432 -0.31 5.43 35.50
CA ALA A 432 -1.63 4.86 35.80
C ALA A 432 -1.76 3.40 35.33
N ILE A 433 -1.20 3.06 34.16
CA ILE A 433 -1.19 1.69 33.63
C ILE A 433 -0.35 0.77 34.52
N ASN A 434 0.85 1.19 34.92
CA ASN A 434 1.76 0.37 35.72
C ASN A 434 1.29 0.16 37.17
N GLU A 435 0.53 1.11 37.71
CA GLU A 435 -0.10 1.01 39.03
C GLU A 435 -1.34 0.10 39.04
N ASN A 436 -1.95 -0.16 37.87
CA ASN A 436 -3.12 -1.02 37.74
C ASN A 436 -2.74 -2.51 37.74
N GLU A 437 -3.22 -3.28 38.72
CA GLU A 437 -2.90 -4.71 38.83
C GLU A 437 -3.65 -5.59 37.80
N ASN A 438 -4.76 -5.10 37.23
CA ASN A 438 -5.59 -5.86 36.31
C ASN A 438 -5.05 -5.86 34.88
N ILE A 439 -4.33 -4.83 34.48
CA ILE A 439 -3.84 -4.64 33.11
C ILE A 439 -2.34 -4.89 33.11
N LEU A 440 -1.85 -5.74 32.20
CA LEU A 440 -0.42 -6.01 32.07
C LEU A 440 0.24 -6.51 33.38
N SER A 441 -0.41 -7.39 34.15
CA SER A 441 0.05 -7.82 35.49
C SER A 441 1.49 -8.34 35.58
N ASP A 442 1.97 -9.03 34.53
CA ASP A 442 3.30 -9.62 34.42
C ASP A 442 4.33 -8.68 33.74
N TYR A 443 3.92 -7.44 33.41
CA TYR A 443 4.66 -6.52 32.54
C TYR A 443 4.66 -5.09 33.09
N ASN A 444 5.66 -4.30 32.70
CA ASN A 444 5.69 -2.87 32.92
C ASN A 444 5.70 -2.16 31.56
N LEU A 445 5.07 -1.01 31.43
CA LEU A 445 5.07 -0.20 30.23
C LEU A 445 6.05 0.97 30.36
N MET A 446 6.80 1.25 29.30
CA MET A 446 7.70 2.40 29.19
C MET A 446 7.55 3.05 27.80
N VAL A 447 7.57 4.39 27.76
CA VAL A 447 7.57 5.15 26.51
C VAL A 447 8.92 5.87 26.39
N TYR A 448 9.63 5.64 25.29
CA TYR A 448 10.86 6.37 24.97
C TYR A 448 10.52 7.73 24.36
N GLU A 449 11.16 8.79 24.86
CA GLU A 449 10.88 10.16 24.44
C GLU A 449 11.95 10.62 23.46
N ASN A 450 11.63 10.71 22.16
CA ASN A 450 12.55 11.20 21.14
C ASN A 450 12.02 12.50 20.50
N ASP A 451 12.93 13.43 20.21
CA ASP A 451 12.58 14.68 19.51
C ASP A 451 12.59 14.48 17.99
N GLY A 452 11.42 14.63 17.37
CA GLY A 452 11.29 14.58 15.91
C GLY A 452 11.44 15.94 15.22
N GLU A 453 11.39 17.06 15.96
CA GLU A 453 11.41 18.44 15.44
C GLU A 453 10.41 18.74 14.29
N CYS A 454 9.43 17.86 14.06
CA CYS A 454 8.58 17.85 12.86
C CYS A 454 9.36 17.94 11.54
N LYS A 455 10.53 17.28 11.45
CA LYS A 455 11.28 17.13 10.19
C LYS A 455 11.35 15.65 9.80
N ALA A 456 11.11 15.35 8.52
CA ALA A 456 11.00 13.96 8.05
C ALA A 456 12.30 13.15 8.23
N ASP A 457 13.45 13.77 8.01
CA ASP A 457 14.78 13.18 8.19
C ASP A 457 15.07 12.81 9.65
N MET A 458 14.80 13.73 10.59
CA MET A 458 14.93 13.49 12.03
C MET A 458 14.01 12.38 12.50
N VAL A 459 12.74 12.43 12.09
CA VAL A 459 11.70 11.47 12.46
C VAL A 459 12.04 10.07 11.95
N MET A 460 12.56 9.94 10.73
CA MET A 460 13.05 8.66 10.20
C MET A 460 14.27 8.14 10.96
N ASN A 461 15.22 9.00 11.32
CA ASN A 461 16.36 8.61 12.16
C ASN A 461 15.90 8.08 13.53
N MET A 462 14.96 8.76 14.19
CA MET A 462 14.40 8.31 15.47
C MET A 462 13.64 6.98 15.33
N PHE A 463 12.89 6.79 14.24
CA PHE A 463 12.23 5.51 13.95
C PHE A 463 13.22 4.35 13.83
N ILE A 464 14.36 4.56 13.16
CA ILE A 464 15.43 3.56 13.05
C ILE A 464 16.04 3.26 14.42
N GLN A 465 16.22 4.26 15.28
CA GLN A 465 16.70 4.05 16.65
C GLN A 465 15.71 3.22 17.48
N CYS A 466 14.41 3.51 17.39
CA CYS A 466 13.35 2.72 18.01
C CYS A 466 13.36 1.26 17.54
N PHE A 467 13.77 0.98 16.30
CA PHE A 467 13.91 -0.39 15.81
C PHE A 467 14.98 -1.20 16.55
N SER A 468 15.96 -0.56 17.20
CA SER A 468 17.00 -1.26 17.95
C SER A 468 16.59 -1.58 19.39
N ILE A 469 15.47 -1.02 19.86
CA ILE A 469 14.98 -1.19 21.23
C ILE A 469 14.28 -2.57 21.34
N PRO A 470 14.54 -3.34 22.43
CA PRO A 470 13.87 -4.61 22.66
C PRO A 470 12.39 -4.42 23.08
N TYR A 471 11.54 -5.40 22.76
CA TYR A 471 10.13 -5.45 23.17
C TYR A 471 9.30 -4.20 22.83
N VAL A 472 9.58 -3.57 21.68
CA VAL A 472 8.79 -2.44 21.19
C VAL A 472 7.47 -2.92 20.62
N LEU A 473 6.36 -2.43 21.20
CA LEU A 473 4.99 -2.69 20.75
C LEU A 473 4.67 -1.91 19.46
N GLY A 474 5.19 -0.68 19.35
CA GLY A 474 4.95 0.19 18.21
C GLY A 474 5.51 1.58 18.43
N ILE A 475 5.09 2.51 17.56
CA ILE A 475 5.51 3.91 17.57
C ILE A 475 4.32 4.79 17.96
N LEU A 476 4.55 5.68 18.93
CA LEU A 476 3.62 6.72 19.33
C LEU A 476 4.07 8.04 18.69
N GLY A 477 3.23 8.60 17.83
CA GLY A 477 3.59 9.72 16.95
C GLY A 477 4.12 9.24 15.58
N PRO A 478 4.72 10.12 14.77
CA PRO A 478 5.06 11.52 15.05
C PRO A 478 3.84 12.45 15.03
N ALA A 479 4.05 13.69 15.50
CA ALA A 479 3.00 14.69 15.63
C ALA A 479 2.54 15.31 14.30
N CYS A 480 3.46 15.57 13.38
CA CYS A 480 3.18 16.33 12.18
C CYS A 480 2.78 15.41 11.02
N SER A 481 1.66 15.70 10.35
CA SER A 481 1.14 14.89 9.23
C SER A 481 2.19 14.66 8.13
N GLU A 482 3.00 15.68 7.81
CA GLU A 482 4.06 15.61 6.79
C GLU A 482 5.15 14.58 7.13
N THR A 483 5.40 14.32 8.42
CA THR A 483 6.44 13.39 8.86
C THR A 483 5.92 11.98 9.14
N VAL A 484 4.59 11.80 9.22
CA VAL A 484 3.97 10.49 9.43
C VAL A 484 4.06 9.62 8.18
N GLU A 485 3.81 10.19 7.00
CA GLU A 485 3.72 9.45 5.72
C GLU A 485 4.89 8.47 5.45
N PRO A 486 6.18 8.88 5.56
CA PRO A 486 7.28 7.95 5.33
C PRO A 486 7.31 6.80 6.36
N ILE A 487 6.99 7.08 7.63
CA ILE A 487 6.93 6.05 8.67
C ILE A 487 5.75 5.11 8.46
N ALA A 488 4.58 5.65 8.13
CA ALA A 488 3.39 4.85 7.85
C ALA A 488 3.62 3.92 6.67
N GLY A 489 4.30 4.37 5.59
CA GLY A 489 4.67 3.52 4.47
C GLY A 489 5.68 2.44 4.84
N VAL A 490 6.71 2.78 5.62
CA VAL A 490 7.75 1.82 6.05
C VAL A 490 7.21 0.81 7.08
N SER A 491 6.21 1.18 7.87
CA SER A 491 5.60 0.35 8.92
C SER A 491 5.18 -1.03 8.42
N ARG A 492 4.68 -1.11 7.18
CA ARG A 492 4.27 -2.35 6.50
C ARG A 492 5.44 -3.32 6.32
N SER A 493 6.63 -2.80 6.06
CA SER A 493 7.84 -3.61 5.86
C SER A 493 8.50 -4.02 7.18
N THR A 494 8.37 -3.18 8.21
CA THR A 494 8.96 -3.43 9.53
C THR A 494 8.03 -4.15 10.50
N ASN A 495 6.76 -4.35 10.12
CA ASN A 495 5.68 -4.86 10.96
C ASN A 495 5.65 -4.14 12.33
N MET A 496 5.44 -2.83 12.32
CA MET A 496 5.26 -2.07 13.56
C MET A 496 3.99 -1.24 13.46
N ALA A 497 3.15 -1.33 14.50
CA ALA A 497 2.00 -0.45 14.61
C ALA A 497 2.47 0.99 14.86
N VAL A 498 1.79 1.94 14.24
CA VAL A 498 2.08 3.37 14.38
C VAL A 498 0.78 4.06 14.75
N ILE A 499 0.73 4.68 15.93
CA ILE A 499 -0.44 5.44 16.40
C ILE A 499 -0.04 6.91 16.52
N SER A 500 -0.53 7.76 15.62
CA SER A 500 -0.32 9.20 15.72
C SER A 500 -1.43 9.86 16.55
N TYR A 501 -1.06 10.79 17.43
CA TYR A 501 -2.00 11.51 18.27
C TYR A 501 -2.41 12.89 17.71
N SER A 502 -1.80 13.36 16.61
CA SER A 502 -2.05 14.70 16.05
C SER A 502 -1.94 14.79 14.52
N ALA A 503 -1.74 13.68 13.80
CA ALA A 503 -1.73 13.70 12.34
C ALA A 503 -3.14 13.64 11.74
N GLU A 504 -3.69 14.80 11.41
CA GLU A 504 -5.08 14.97 10.96
C GLU A 504 -5.27 14.81 9.44
N GLY A 505 -4.18 14.66 8.67
CA GLY A 505 -4.17 14.63 7.21
C GLY A 505 -5.10 13.57 6.58
N ALA A 506 -5.65 13.88 5.41
CA ALA A 506 -6.61 13.06 4.68
C ALA A 506 -6.03 11.77 4.06
N SER A 507 -4.74 11.78 3.70
CA SER A 507 -4.10 10.69 2.94
C SER A 507 -3.97 9.34 3.65
N PHE A 508 -4.17 9.27 4.96
CA PHE A 508 -3.91 8.07 5.76
C PHE A 508 -5.10 7.09 5.86
N VAL A 509 -6.17 7.32 5.10
CA VAL A 509 -7.37 6.46 5.10
C VAL A 509 -7.16 5.18 4.28
N ASP A 510 -6.21 5.18 3.33
CA ASP A 510 -5.92 4.01 2.49
C ASP A 510 -5.22 2.90 3.29
N ARG A 511 -5.97 1.83 3.59
CA ARG A 511 -5.49 0.67 4.32
C ARG A 511 -4.60 -0.26 3.50
N GLU A 512 -4.67 -0.22 2.17
CA GLU A 512 -3.75 -1.00 1.33
C GLU A 512 -2.34 -0.41 1.41
N ALA A 513 -2.24 0.92 1.39
CA ALA A 513 -0.99 1.63 1.59
C ALA A 513 -0.51 1.57 3.06
N TYR A 514 -1.42 1.81 4.02
CA TYR A 514 -1.08 2.00 5.43
C TYR A 514 -1.83 1.03 6.38
N PRO A 515 -1.55 -0.29 6.33
CA PRO A 515 -2.31 -1.28 7.10
C PRO A 515 -2.11 -1.21 8.63
N PHE A 516 -0.95 -0.73 9.09
CA PHE A 516 -0.58 -0.70 10.51
C PHE A 516 -0.63 0.71 11.14
N PHE A 517 -1.16 1.68 10.40
CA PHE A 517 -1.30 3.06 10.85
C PHE A 517 -2.66 3.27 11.53
N PHE A 518 -2.65 3.92 12.68
CA PHE A 518 -3.86 4.39 13.37
C PHE A 518 -3.63 5.80 13.88
N ARG A 519 -4.72 6.47 14.24
CA ARG A 519 -4.63 7.76 14.93
C ARG A 519 -5.76 7.95 15.93
N THR A 520 -5.40 8.47 17.10
CA THR A 520 -6.37 8.80 18.16
C THR A 520 -7.02 10.17 17.96
N ILE A 521 -6.52 10.97 17.02
CA ILE A 521 -7.21 12.16 16.52
C ILE A 521 -8.10 11.82 15.31
N GLY A 522 -9.12 12.65 15.08
CA GLY A 522 -9.99 12.52 13.91
C GLY A 522 -9.30 12.87 12.60
N SER A 523 -10.03 12.65 11.50
CA SER A 523 -9.59 13.05 10.16
C SER A 523 -10.16 14.40 9.75
N ASN A 524 -9.35 15.22 9.08
CA ASN A 524 -9.81 16.44 8.42
C ASN A 524 -10.89 16.20 7.34
N HIS A 525 -11.09 14.96 6.88
CA HIS A 525 -12.26 14.64 6.05
C HIS A 525 -13.59 15.03 6.71
N GLN A 526 -13.69 14.94 8.04
CA GLN A 526 -14.89 15.35 8.76
C GLN A 526 -15.16 16.86 8.66
N PHE A 527 -14.14 17.69 8.44
CA PHE A 527 -14.32 19.14 8.30
C PHE A 527 -15.09 19.48 7.01
N VAL A 528 -14.94 18.68 5.95
CA VAL A 528 -15.70 18.85 4.71
C VAL A 528 -17.20 18.75 4.97
N ASP A 529 -17.63 17.76 5.77
CA ASP A 529 -19.03 17.61 6.14
C ASP A 529 -19.53 18.80 6.98
N VAL A 530 -18.69 19.32 7.88
CA VAL A 530 -19.00 20.51 8.69
C VAL A 530 -19.18 21.74 7.81
N TYR A 531 -18.29 21.98 6.84
CA TYR A 531 -18.43 23.09 5.89
C TYR A 531 -19.74 22.99 5.12
N ILE A 532 -20.08 21.80 4.60
CA ILE A 532 -21.33 21.58 3.87
C ILE A 532 -22.54 21.86 4.76
N LYS A 533 -22.55 21.39 6.01
CA LYS A 533 -23.65 21.65 6.95
C LYS A 533 -23.78 23.12 7.33
N LEU A 534 -22.66 23.82 7.55
CA LEU A 534 -22.67 25.27 7.77
C LEU A 534 -23.23 26.02 6.56
N MET A 535 -22.79 25.67 5.35
CA MET A 535 -23.26 26.27 4.12
C MET A 535 -24.77 26.05 3.91
N GLN A 536 -25.26 24.82 4.15
CA GLN A 536 -26.69 24.49 4.09
C GLN A 536 -27.51 25.30 5.11
N GLN A 537 -26.99 25.50 6.32
CA GLN A 537 -27.70 26.21 7.39
C GLN A 537 -27.77 27.72 7.18
N PHE A 538 -26.73 28.32 6.59
CA PHE A 538 -26.70 29.76 6.25
C PHE A 538 -27.18 30.09 4.83
N GLY A 539 -27.51 29.09 4.02
CA GLY A 539 -27.98 29.28 2.64
C GLY A 539 -26.88 29.63 1.64
N TRP A 540 -25.61 29.40 1.98
CA TRP A 540 -24.47 29.58 1.08
C TRP A 540 -24.38 28.41 0.10
N GLN A 541 -24.18 28.67 -1.19
CA GLN A 541 -23.97 27.63 -2.21
C GLN A 541 -22.55 27.58 -2.73
N ARG A 542 -21.77 28.65 -2.53
CA ARG A 542 -20.43 28.74 -3.10
C ARG A 542 -19.40 29.21 -2.09
N ALA A 543 -18.20 28.67 -2.20
CA ALA A 543 -17.05 29.05 -1.38
C ALA A 543 -15.78 29.07 -2.24
N ALA A 544 -14.72 29.69 -1.73
CA ALA A 544 -13.39 29.61 -2.30
C ALA A 544 -12.39 29.10 -1.27
N ALA A 545 -11.36 28.42 -1.74
CA ALA A 545 -10.29 27.89 -0.90
C ALA A 545 -8.92 28.43 -1.34
N ILE A 546 -8.08 28.69 -0.35
CA ILE A 546 -6.70 29.09 -0.49
C ILE A 546 -5.86 28.15 0.38
N THR A 547 -4.91 27.44 -0.21
CA THR A 547 -4.12 26.44 0.52
C THR A 547 -2.65 26.51 0.17
N GLU A 548 -1.80 26.26 1.16
CA GLU A 548 -0.36 26.05 0.94
C GLU A 548 -0.11 24.67 0.29
N ASP A 549 0.70 24.64 -0.77
CA ASP A 549 1.08 23.43 -1.49
C ASP A 549 2.18 22.66 -0.75
N GLY A 550 2.21 21.33 -0.90
CA GLY A 550 3.13 20.44 -0.20
C GLY A 550 2.72 20.09 1.24
N GLN A 551 1.65 20.66 1.77
CA GLN A 551 1.14 20.39 3.12
C GLN A 551 0.10 19.25 3.12
N LYS A 552 0.40 18.14 3.80
CA LYS A 552 -0.50 16.98 3.95
C LYS A 552 -1.78 17.30 4.74
N TYR A 553 -1.72 18.34 5.58
CA TYR A 553 -2.86 18.78 6.38
C TYR A 553 -4.03 19.28 5.50
N GLY A 554 -3.76 20.10 4.48
CA GLY A 554 -4.77 20.75 3.63
C GLY A 554 -5.29 19.89 2.46
N GLU A 555 -4.84 18.65 2.33
CA GLU A 555 -5.23 17.77 1.21
C GLU A 555 -6.74 17.49 1.14
N TYR A 556 -7.46 17.55 2.28
CA TYR A 556 -8.91 17.35 2.33
C TYR A 556 -9.69 18.34 1.46
N ILE A 557 -9.12 19.52 1.15
CA ILE A 557 -9.73 20.52 0.26
C ILE A 557 -9.79 19.99 -1.20
N SER A 558 -8.87 19.11 -1.58
CA SER A 558 -8.94 18.45 -2.90
C SER A 558 -10.12 17.48 -2.98
N HIS A 559 -10.43 16.80 -1.87
CA HIS A 559 -11.62 15.94 -1.75
C HIS A 559 -12.92 16.76 -1.69
N MET A 560 -12.87 17.92 -1.03
CA MET A 560 -14.01 18.83 -0.86
C MET A 560 -14.70 19.20 -2.17
N GLU A 561 -13.96 19.41 -3.28
CA GLU A 561 -14.55 19.73 -4.58
C GLU A 561 -15.58 18.66 -5.02
N SER A 562 -15.25 17.37 -4.83
CA SER A 562 -16.13 16.27 -5.22
C SER A 562 -17.36 16.15 -4.31
N VAL A 563 -17.18 16.33 -2.99
CA VAL A 563 -18.26 16.20 -2.00
C VAL A 563 -19.22 17.39 -2.09
N MET A 564 -18.70 18.60 -2.30
CA MET A 564 -19.52 19.80 -2.51
C MET A 564 -20.38 19.65 -3.77
N LYS A 565 -19.80 19.19 -4.88
CA LYS A 565 -20.52 18.98 -6.13
C LYS A 565 -21.67 17.98 -5.99
N ASN A 566 -21.48 16.94 -5.17
CA ASN A 566 -22.53 15.94 -4.88
C ASN A 566 -23.67 16.50 -4.00
N ASN A 567 -23.47 17.63 -3.35
CA ASN A 567 -24.45 18.31 -2.48
C ASN A 567 -24.97 19.62 -3.09
N ASP A 568 -24.87 19.80 -4.41
CA ASP A 568 -25.27 21.03 -5.14
C ASP A 568 -24.58 22.32 -4.64
N LEU A 569 -23.34 22.20 -4.16
CA LEU A 569 -22.48 23.30 -3.75
C LEU A 569 -21.27 23.43 -4.70
N GLU A 570 -20.77 24.65 -4.88
CA GLU A 570 -19.67 24.97 -5.79
C GLU A 570 -18.44 25.51 -5.05
N LEU A 571 -17.27 24.91 -5.33
CA LEU A 571 -15.98 25.48 -4.95
C LEU A 571 -15.46 26.34 -6.12
N ILE A 572 -15.63 27.67 -6.02
CA ILE A 572 -15.38 28.64 -7.11
C ILE A 572 -13.92 28.61 -7.56
N VAL A 573 -13.02 28.58 -6.58
CA VAL A 573 -11.57 28.59 -6.76
C VAL A 573 -10.95 27.73 -5.66
N ASN A 574 -10.01 26.88 -6.02
CA ASN A 574 -9.08 26.23 -5.11
C ASN A 574 -7.67 26.64 -5.49
N LYS A 575 -7.14 27.69 -4.85
CA LYS A 575 -5.81 28.23 -5.18
C LYS A 575 -4.76 27.59 -4.29
N LYS A 576 -3.85 26.82 -4.91
CA LYS A 576 -2.66 26.27 -4.26
C LYS A 576 -1.44 27.12 -4.56
N PHE A 577 -0.62 27.41 -3.55
CA PHE A 577 0.61 28.18 -3.73
C PHE A 577 1.78 27.61 -2.93
N HIS A 578 3.01 27.81 -3.40
CA HIS A 578 4.22 27.33 -2.73
C HIS A 578 4.59 28.19 -1.51
N SER A 579 5.35 27.62 -0.57
CA SER A 579 5.79 28.31 0.65
C SER A 579 6.60 29.60 0.44
N ASP A 580 7.20 29.75 -0.74
CA ASP A 580 8.12 30.85 -1.08
C ASP A 580 7.43 32.04 -1.76
N ILE A 581 6.11 32.13 -1.62
CA ILE A 581 5.28 33.18 -2.23
C ILE A 581 5.61 34.59 -1.71
N THR A 582 5.53 35.59 -2.59
CA THR A 582 5.72 36.99 -2.23
C THR A 582 4.40 37.71 -1.91
N HIS A 583 4.48 38.87 -1.24
CA HIS A 583 3.30 39.72 -0.99
C HIS A 583 2.55 40.11 -2.27
N HIS A 584 3.28 40.31 -3.39
CA HIS A 584 2.68 40.69 -4.66
C HIS A 584 1.83 39.56 -5.24
N ASP A 585 2.39 38.35 -5.28
CA ASP A 585 1.68 37.15 -5.77
C ASP A 585 0.45 36.84 -4.91
N MET A 586 0.57 37.00 -3.58
CA MET A 586 -0.55 36.82 -2.65
C MET A 586 -1.66 37.85 -2.91
N SER A 587 -1.28 39.11 -3.15
CA SER A 587 -2.22 40.16 -3.51
C SER A 587 -2.95 39.84 -4.82
N GLU A 588 -2.24 39.31 -5.83
CA GLU A 588 -2.85 38.88 -7.10
C GLU A 588 -3.87 37.75 -6.88
N HIS A 589 -3.54 36.76 -6.05
CA HIS A 589 -4.45 35.67 -5.71
C HIS A 589 -5.72 36.16 -4.99
N LEU A 590 -5.59 37.06 -4.02
CA LEU A 590 -6.73 37.66 -3.33
C LEU A 590 -7.55 38.58 -4.25
N GLN A 591 -6.91 39.30 -5.18
CA GLN A 591 -7.60 40.09 -6.20
C GLN A 591 -8.40 39.19 -7.16
N GLU A 592 -7.90 38.01 -7.53
CA GLU A 592 -8.66 37.04 -8.32
C GLU A 592 -9.94 36.61 -7.59
N LEU A 593 -9.84 36.29 -6.30
CA LEU A 593 -10.98 35.92 -5.46
C LEU A 593 -12.01 37.05 -5.35
N LYS A 594 -11.51 38.28 -5.18
CA LYS A 594 -12.34 39.48 -5.15
C LYS A 594 -13.06 39.74 -6.47
N ARG A 595 -12.37 39.57 -7.62
CA ARG A 595 -12.96 39.69 -8.97
C ARG A 595 -14.05 38.64 -9.22
N ARG A 596 -13.96 37.47 -8.59
CA ARG A 596 -14.98 36.42 -8.64
C ARG A 596 -16.07 36.57 -7.56
N HIS A 597 -16.05 37.65 -6.79
CA HIS A 597 -16.98 37.93 -5.69
C HIS A 597 -17.07 36.79 -4.66
N ALA A 598 -15.96 36.12 -4.37
CA ALA A 598 -15.91 35.06 -3.36
C ALA A 598 -15.93 35.67 -1.94
N LYS A 599 -17.08 35.62 -1.26
CA LYS A 599 -17.23 36.13 0.12
C LYS A 599 -16.92 35.09 1.19
N ILE A 600 -17.16 33.81 0.91
CA ILE A 600 -16.85 32.70 1.83
C ILE A 600 -15.48 32.12 1.45
N ILE A 601 -14.50 32.27 2.32
CA ILE A 601 -13.10 31.93 2.04
C ILE A 601 -12.59 30.95 3.11
N ILE A 602 -12.11 29.80 2.65
CA ILE A 602 -11.45 28.77 3.48
C ILE A 602 -9.95 28.88 3.23
N ALA A 603 -9.20 29.37 4.21
CA ALA A 603 -7.76 29.52 4.08
C ALA A 603 -7.06 28.54 5.02
N ASP A 604 -6.29 27.61 4.45
CA ASP A 604 -5.49 26.64 5.19
C ASP A 604 -4.00 26.94 4.99
N VAL A 605 -3.44 27.71 5.93
CA VAL A 605 -2.12 28.35 5.82
C VAL A 605 -1.38 28.37 7.16
N HIS A 606 -0.05 28.22 7.13
CA HIS A 606 0.79 28.32 8.34
C HIS A 606 0.97 29.76 8.85
N ASN A 607 1.39 29.92 10.12
CA ASN A 607 1.54 31.20 10.82
C ASN A 607 2.26 32.31 10.00
N LYS A 608 3.35 31.97 9.30
CA LYS A 608 4.12 32.94 8.49
C LYS A 608 3.29 33.48 7.32
N LEU A 609 2.60 32.59 6.61
CA LEU A 609 1.81 32.91 5.43
C LEU A 609 0.45 33.52 5.81
N ALA A 610 -0.12 33.13 6.95
CA ALA A 610 -1.33 33.73 7.49
C ALA A 610 -1.17 35.25 7.68
N GLN A 611 -0.01 35.72 8.17
CA GLN A 611 0.26 37.16 8.29
C GLN A 611 0.21 37.88 6.94
N MET A 612 0.78 37.26 5.90
CA MET A 612 0.78 37.81 4.55
C MET A 612 -0.63 37.85 3.96
N VAL A 613 -1.39 36.74 4.09
CA VAL A 613 -2.78 36.64 3.63
C VAL A 613 -3.66 37.67 4.32
N LEU A 614 -3.59 37.78 5.66
CA LEU A 614 -4.39 38.72 6.44
C LEU A 614 -4.02 40.18 6.16
N CYS A 615 -2.74 40.50 6.00
CA CYS A 615 -2.29 41.85 5.66
C CYS A 615 -2.81 42.28 4.27
N GLU A 616 -2.66 41.44 3.25
CA GLU A 616 -3.14 41.75 1.91
C GLU A 616 -4.69 41.75 1.84
N ALA A 617 -5.36 40.88 2.60
CA ALA A 617 -6.83 40.87 2.72
C ALA A 617 -7.35 42.18 3.35
N TYR A 618 -6.69 42.69 4.39
CA TYR A 618 -7.02 43.97 5.01
C TYR A 618 -6.91 45.13 4.01
N LYS A 619 -5.79 45.22 3.29
CA LYS A 619 -5.59 46.25 2.26
C LYS A 619 -6.65 46.20 1.15
N LEU A 620 -7.07 44.99 0.78
CA LEU A 620 -8.14 44.77 -0.20
C LEU A 620 -9.55 44.94 0.36
N LYS A 621 -9.71 45.29 1.66
CA LYS A 621 -11.00 45.40 2.35
C LYS A 621 -11.83 44.10 2.24
N MET A 622 -11.17 42.97 2.47
CA MET A 622 -11.75 41.65 2.47
C MET A 622 -11.83 41.09 3.90
N THR A 623 -12.34 41.86 4.87
CA THR A 623 -12.44 41.42 6.27
C THR A 623 -13.89 41.13 6.67
N ALA A 624 -14.09 40.64 7.89
CA ALA A 624 -15.42 40.39 8.45
C ALA A 624 -16.28 41.67 8.58
N TYR A 625 -15.65 42.85 8.67
CA TYR A 625 -16.36 44.14 8.69
C TYR A 625 -17.02 44.45 7.33
N GLU A 626 -16.38 44.06 6.22
CA GLU A 626 -16.93 44.22 4.87
C GLU A 626 -17.84 43.07 4.42
N GLY A 627 -18.16 42.13 5.32
CA GLY A 627 -19.07 41.02 5.04
C GLY A 627 -18.39 39.81 4.39
N TYR A 628 -17.07 39.66 4.52
CA TYR A 628 -16.38 38.42 4.16
C TYR A 628 -16.37 37.43 5.33
N VAL A 629 -16.46 36.14 5.03
CA VAL A 629 -16.38 35.07 6.02
C VAL A 629 -15.09 34.30 5.80
N TRP A 630 -14.20 34.33 6.79
CA TRP A 630 -12.95 33.60 6.77
C TRP A 630 -13.02 32.39 7.68
N PHE A 631 -12.64 31.23 7.14
CA PHE A 631 -12.28 30.06 7.93
C PHE A 631 -10.76 29.97 8.00
N LEU A 632 -10.21 30.10 9.20
CA LEU A 632 -8.77 30.03 9.45
C LEU A 632 -8.45 28.89 10.41
N PRO A 633 -7.23 28.33 10.34
CA PRO A 633 -6.83 27.24 11.22
C PRO A 633 -6.78 27.64 12.69
N PHE A 634 -7.20 26.73 13.57
CA PHE A 634 -7.33 27.02 15.00
C PHE A 634 -5.99 27.21 15.74
N TRP A 635 -4.89 26.67 15.21
CA TRP A 635 -3.55 26.76 15.82
C TRP A 635 -2.81 28.06 15.49
N LEU A 636 -3.44 29.00 14.75
CA LEU A 636 -2.81 30.27 14.44
C LEU A 636 -2.49 31.04 15.72
N SER A 637 -1.23 31.52 15.82
CA SER A 637 -0.77 32.25 16.99
C SER A 637 -1.38 33.66 17.06
N LYS A 638 -1.84 34.05 18.25
CA LYS A 638 -2.32 35.42 18.52
C LYS A 638 -1.18 36.44 18.61
N ASP A 639 0.01 36.01 19.01
CA ASP A 639 1.16 36.90 19.23
C ASP A 639 1.89 37.20 17.91
N TRP A 640 1.29 38.08 17.11
CA TRP A 640 1.87 38.59 15.86
C TRP A 640 3.15 39.44 16.08
N SER A 641 3.45 39.81 17.34
CA SER A 641 4.64 40.57 17.74
C SER A 641 5.95 39.78 17.64
N SER A 642 5.89 38.46 17.83
CA SER A 642 7.08 37.59 17.92
C SER A 642 7.74 37.29 16.57
N TYR A 643 7.03 37.45 15.46
CA TYR A 643 7.49 37.09 14.11
C TYR A 643 8.08 38.27 13.33
N ARG A 644 8.30 39.41 13.98
CA ARG A 644 8.70 40.68 13.35
C ARG A 644 10.18 40.77 12.92
N LEU A 645 10.86 39.64 12.79
CA LEU A 645 12.28 39.57 12.44
C LEU A 645 12.40 38.93 11.06
N GLU A 646 12.26 39.78 10.04
CA GLU A 646 12.94 39.75 8.73
C GLU A 646 12.01 40.36 7.67
N ASN A 647 12.35 41.59 7.26
CA ASN A 647 11.80 42.38 6.17
C ASN A 647 10.62 43.33 6.48
N HIS A 648 10.77 44.55 5.97
CA HIS A 648 9.90 45.72 6.10
C HIS A 648 8.40 45.36 6.10
N ALA A 649 7.78 45.43 7.28
CA ALA A 649 6.37 45.09 7.47
C ALA A 649 5.47 46.11 6.76
N ASN A 650 4.73 45.63 5.77
CA ASN A 650 3.75 46.38 4.99
C ASN A 650 2.40 46.61 5.71
N CYS A 651 2.15 45.98 6.87
CA CYS A 651 0.97 46.19 7.73
C CYS A 651 1.37 46.30 9.21
N THR A 652 0.54 46.99 9.99
CA THR A 652 0.67 47.11 11.45
C THR A 652 -0.01 45.96 12.20
N ILE A 653 0.33 45.76 13.48
CA ILE A 653 -0.28 44.71 14.31
C ILE A 653 -1.79 44.94 14.48
N GLN A 654 -2.22 46.20 14.61
CA GLN A 654 -3.64 46.54 14.75
C GLN A 654 -4.44 46.18 13.49
N GLU A 655 -3.86 46.39 12.30
CA GLU A 655 -4.49 46.00 11.03
C GLU A 655 -4.63 44.47 10.92
N LEU A 656 -3.61 43.72 11.35
CA LEU A 656 -3.67 42.25 11.39
C LEU A 656 -4.71 41.75 12.39
N GLU A 657 -4.80 42.35 13.58
CA GLU A 657 -5.81 42.01 14.58
C GLU A 657 -7.23 42.29 14.06
N GLN A 658 -7.43 43.40 13.34
CA GLN A 658 -8.71 43.70 12.70
C GLN A 658 -9.07 42.72 11.58
N ALA A 659 -8.09 42.31 10.77
CA ALA A 659 -8.29 41.32 9.73
C ALA A 659 -8.60 39.91 10.28
N PHE A 660 -8.03 39.59 11.44
CA PHE A 660 -8.24 38.33 12.14
C PHE A 660 -9.57 38.29 12.90
N GLU A 661 -10.14 39.42 13.31
CA GLU A 661 -11.36 39.46 14.10
C GLU A 661 -12.58 38.92 13.32
N GLY A 662 -13.40 38.08 13.98
CA GLY A 662 -14.65 37.57 13.42
C GLY A 662 -14.54 36.31 12.55
N HIS A 663 -13.33 35.77 12.34
CA HIS A 663 -13.15 34.52 11.60
C HIS A 663 -13.67 33.29 12.37
N PHE A 664 -13.95 32.23 11.63
CA PHE A 664 -14.33 30.92 12.15
C PHE A 664 -13.14 29.95 12.13
N SER A 665 -13.08 29.08 13.12
CA SER A 665 -12.12 27.97 13.16
C SER A 665 -12.85 26.68 13.44
N ILE A 666 -12.36 25.59 12.85
CA ILE A 666 -12.86 24.24 13.07
C ILE A 666 -11.73 23.42 13.70
N LYS A 667 -12.06 22.63 14.72
CA LYS A 667 -11.11 21.72 15.37
C LYS A 667 -11.81 20.47 15.89
N HIS A 668 -11.06 19.38 16.04
CA HIS A 668 -11.54 18.21 16.77
C HIS A 668 -11.73 18.54 18.24
N ARG A 669 -12.78 17.99 18.86
CA ARG A 669 -13.04 18.17 20.29
C ARG A 669 -11.91 17.50 21.10
N PRO A 670 -11.12 18.26 21.88
CA PRO A 670 -9.95 17.70 22.55
C PRO A 670 -10.31 16.82 23.76
N PHE A 671 -11.29 17.25 24.57
CA PHE A 671 -11.68 16.57 25.82
C PHE A 671 -13.12 16.07 25.75
N GLY A 672 -13.37 14.95 26.42
CA GLY A 672 -14.70 14.37 26.57
C GLY A 672 -15.62 15.20 27.47
N ASN A 673 -16.71 14.59 27.93
CA ASN A 673 -17.58 15.22 28.91
C ASN A 673 -16.95 15.14 30.31
N GLU A 674 -16.83 16.27 31.01
CA GLU A 674 -16.13 16.37 32.30
C GLU A 674 -16.68 15.43 33.39
N SER A 675 -17.95 15.05 33.31
CA SER A 675 -18.61 14.13 34.26
C SER A 675 -18.43 12.64 33.94
N ASN A 676 -17.88 12.27 32.79
CA ASN A 676 -17.69 10.86 32.43
C ASN A 676 -16.54 10.25 33.25
N LEU A 677 -16.73 9.00 33.65
CA LEU A 677 -15.69 8.19 34.29
C LEU A 677 -14.82 7.52 33.23
N MET A 678 -13.50 7.68 33.36
CA MET A 678 -12.51 7.08 32.46
C MET A 678 -12.19 5.63 32.85
N GLN A 679 -11.38 4.94 32.05
CA GLN A 679 -10.93 3.55 32.30
C GLN A 679 -10.26 3.31 33.67
N GLU A 680 -9.78 4.36 34.31
CA GLU A 680 -9.16 4.31 35.64
C GLU A 680 -10.15 4.46 36.80
N GLY A 681 -11.43 4.74 36.51
CA GLY A 681 -12.46 5.03 37.53
C GLY A 681 -12.44 6.47 38.05
N ILE A 682 -11.66 7.36 37.44
CA ILE A 682 -11.56 8.79 37.77
C ILE A 682 -12.35 9.61 36.73
N SER A 683 -12.96 10.72 37.15
CA SER A 683 -13.65 11.64 36.24
C SER A 683 -12.69 12.49 35.42
N ILE A 684 -13.10 12.90 34.22
CA ILE A 684 -12.30 13.81 33.36
C ILE A 684 -12.02 15.15 34.09
N ALA A 685 -12.99 15.68 34.83
CA ALA A 685 -12.83 16.92 35.61
C ALA A 685 -11.71 16.80 36.66
N GLU A 686 -11.72 15.71 37.42
CA GLU A 686 -10.72 15.45 38.46
C GLU A 686 -9.32 15.28 37.87
N TRP A 687 -9.20 14.52 36.78
CA TRP A 687 -7.93 14.37 36.07
C TRP A 687 -7.40 15.71 35.55
N LEU A 688 -8.25 16.52 34.91
CA LEU A 688 -7.86 17.85 34.40
C LEU A 688 -7.41 18.77 35.53
N SER A 689 -8.06 18.71 36.70
CA SER A 689 -7.66 19.51 37.86
C SER A 689 -6.25 19.15 38.36
N SER A 690 -5.93 17.86 38.42
CA SER A 690 -4.59 17.37 38.79
C SER A 690 -3.56 17.66 37.71
N TYR A 691 -3.93 17.66 36.43
CA TYR A 691 -2.99 17.96 35.36
C TYR A 691 -2.64 19.46 35.30
N ARG A 692 -3.63 20.32 35.54
CA ARG A 692 -3.46 21.78 35.54
C ARG A 692 -2.66 22.30 36.74
N SER A 693 -2.55 21.56 37.84
CA SER A 693 -1.66 21.94 38.94
C SER A 693 -0.18 21.86 38.55
N ASP A 694 0.15 20.90 37.67
CA ASP A 694 1.54 20.58 37.33
C ASP A 694 2.01 21.30 36.06
N VAL A 695 1.07 21.81 35.24
CA VAL A 695 1.34 22.33 33.90
C VAL A 695 0.74 23.72 33.70
N LEU A 696 1.57 24.69 33.28
CA LEU A 696 1.18 26.09 33.03
C LEU A 696 0.19 26.30 31.88
N LYS A 697 0.26 25.48 30.83
CA LYS A 697 -0.61 25.57 29.64
C LYS A 697 -0.86 24.20 29.02
N GLU A 698 -2.13 23.87 28.84
CA GLU A 698 -2.58 22.60 28.25
C GLU A 698 -2.53 22.63 26.73
N SER A 699 -2.01 21.56 26.13
CA SER A 699 -2.11 21.33 24.68
C SER A 699 -3.49 20.77 24.33
N GLN A 700 -4.00 21.15 23.16
CA GLN A 700 -5.22 20.54 22.61
C GLN A 700 -5.02 19.06 22.23
N TYR A 701 -3.79 18.59 22.11
CA TYR A 701 -3.46 17.20 21.76
C TYR A 701 -3.20 16.31 22.98
N THR A 702 -3.25 16.88 24.19
CA THR A 702 -2.93 16.20 25.45
C THR A 702 -3.75 14.91 25.62
N ALA A 703 -5.06 15.00 25.40
CA ALA A 703 -5.97 13.89 25.59
C ALA A 703 -5.79 12.78 24.54
N PHE A 704 -5.55 13.13 23.28
CA PHE A 704 -5.31 12.13 22.23
C PHE A 704 -4.01 11.35 22.46
N ALA A 705 -2.96 12.00 22.98
CA ALA A 705 -1.72 11.33 23.33
C ALA A 705 -1.88 10.42 24.55
N TYR A 706 -2.63 10.87 25.56
CA TYR A 706 -2.99 10.07 26.73
C TYR A 706 -3.69 8.78 26.33
N ASP A 707 -4.76 8.91 25.53
CA ASP A 707 -5.58 7.78 25.11
C ASP A 707 -4.82 6.83 24.16
N ALA A 708 -3.86 7.34 23.37
CA ALA A 708 -3.03 6.50 22.51
C ALA A 708 -2.16 5.51 23.29
N VAL A 709 -1.63 5.90 24.46
CA VAL A 709 -0.88 5.00 25.34
C VAL A 709 -1.80 3.91 25.90
N TRP A 710 -3.03 4.29 26.30
CA TRP A 710 -4.04 3.35 26.76
C TRP A 710 -4.48 2.35 25.69
N VAL A 711 -4.63 2.80 24.42
CA VAL A 711 -4.91 1.91 23.28
C VAL A 711 -3.80 0.86 23.15
N TYR A 712 -2.52 1.26 23.20
CA TYR A 712 -1.40 0.31 23.17
C TYR A 712 -1.47 -0.69 24.33
N ALA A 713 -1.73 -0.21 25.55
CA ALA A 713 -1.76 -1.05 26.75
C ALA A 713 -2.91 -2.07 26.74
N LEU A 714 -4.12 -1.64 26.38
CA LEU A 714 -5.30 -2.51 26.31
C LEU A 714 -5.18 -3.55 25.20
N ALA A 715 -4.68 -3.15 24.03
CA ALA A 715 -4.42 -4.08 22.93
C ALA A 715 -3.33 -5.09 23.30
N ALA A 716 -2.27 -4.64 24.00
CA ALA A 716 -1.18 -5.50 24.44
C ALA A 716 -1.66 -6.48 25.51
N ASP A 717 -2.47 -6.04 26.47
CA ASP A 717 -3.04 -6.91 27.49
C ASP A 717 -3.90 -8.02 26.88
N LYS A 718 -4.78 -7.70 25.92
CA LYS A 718 -5.56 -8.71 25.16
C LYS A 718 -4.64 -9.70 24.44
N LEU A 719 -3.62 -9.21 23.73
CA LEU A 719 -2.66 -10.05 23.01
C LEU A 719 -1.92 -11.00 23.95
N LEU A 720 -1.44 -10.51 25.09
CA LEU A 720 -0.61 -11.26 26.03
C LEU A 720 -1.41 -12.20 26.93
N ARG A 721 -2.72 -11.96 27.10
CA ARG A 721 -3.65 -12.91 27.69
C ARG A 721 -3.99 -14.05 26.73
N GLU A 722 -4.08 -13.78 25.43
CA GLU A 722 -4.28 -14.82 24.40
C GLU A 722 -3.01 -15.67 24.22
N ASP A 723 -1.85 -15.03 24.05
CA ASP A 723 -0.55 -15.67 23.84
C ASP A 723 0.58 -14.95 24.61
N LYS A 724 1.03 -15.56 25.71
CA LYS A 724 2.15 -15.03 26.51
C LYS A 724 3.49 -15.04 25.77
N ALA A 725 3.64 -15.88 24.73
CA ALA A 725 4.88 -15.98 23.94
C ALA A 725 4.99 -14.88 22.87
N ALA A 726 3.91 -14.15 22.59
CA ALA A 726 3.90 -13.07 21.60
C ALA A 726 4.93 -11.97 21.88
N VAL A 727 5.27 -11.73 23.16
CA VAL A 727 6.32 -10.78 23.60
C VAL A 727 7.66 -11.06 22.93
N GLU A 728 8.02 -12.33 22.71
CA GLU A 728 9.32 -12.69 22.13
C GLU A 728 9.42 -12.35 20.64
N ASN A 729 8.28 -12.17 19.96
CA ASN A 729 8.24 -11.96 18.52
C ASN A 729 7.16 -10.93 18.11
N LEU A 730 7.17 -9.77 18.77
CA LEU A 730 6.26 -8.66 18.50
C LEU A 730 6.35 -8.09 17.07
N ARG A 731 7.35 -8.45 16.27
CA ARG A 731 7.53 -8.01 14.88
C ARG A 731 7.15 -9.05 13.83
N SER A 732 6.68 -10.22 14.27
CA SER A 732 6.11 -11.20 13.33
C SER A 732 4.85 -10.62 12.71
N LYS A 733 4.71 -10.76 11.38
CA LYS A 733 3.52 -10.31 10.66
C LYS A 733 2.22 -10.86 11.25
N ILE A 734 2.24 -12.10 11.75
CA ILE A 734 1.07 -12.73 12.38
C ILE A 734 0.72 -12.04 13.70
N VAL A 735 1.72 -11.81 14.56
CA VAL A 735 1.54 -11.17 15.87
C VAL A 735 1.08 -9.73 15.70
N VAL A 736 1.68 -9.00 14.75
CA VAL A 736 1.36 -7.58 14.48
C VAL A 736 -0.03 -7.44 13.88
N ASN A 737 -0.41 -8.33 12.95
CA ASN A 737 -1.79 -8.34 12.43
C ASN A 737 -2.79 -8.56 13.56
N ARG A 738 -2.54 -9.55 14.43
CA ARG A 738 -3.43 -9.84 15.57
C ARG A 738 -3.46 -8.68 16.58
N PHE A 739 -2.32 -8.05 16.82
CA PHE A 739 -2.22 -6.86 17.65
C PHE A 739 -3.01 -5.68 17.08
N VAL A 740 -2.96 -5.50 15.76
CA VAL A 740 -3.72 -4.49 15.01
C VAL A 740 -5.22 -4.76 15.04
N ASP A 741 -5.65 -6.01 14.96
CA ASP A 741 -7.05 -6.40 15.17
C ASP A 741 -7.51 -5.99 16.58
N PHE A 742 -6.67 -6.22 17.61
CA PHE A 742 -6.99 -5.79 18.97
C PHE A 742 -7.03 -4.28 19.17
N ILE A 743 -6.17 -3.53 18.48
CA ILE A 743 -6.26 -2.06 18.42
C ILE A 743 -7.62 -1.65 17.83
N TRP A 744 -8.07 -2.35 16.79
CA TRP A 744 -9.36 -2.07 16.18
C TRP A 744 -10.54 -2.35 17.12
N GLU A 745 -10.48 -3.46 17.85
CA GLU A 745 -11.48 -3.87 18.84
C GLU A 745 -11.47 -3.03 20.12
N THR A 746 -10.60 -2.02 20.26
CA THR A 746 -10.63 -1.15 21.45
C THR A 746 -11.87 -0.27 21.45
N ASP A 747 -12.60 -0.29 22.57
CA ASP A 747 -13.74 0.58 22.86
C ASP A 747 -13.73 0.88 24.36
N PHE A 748 -13.37 2.11 24.72
CA PHE A 748 -13.34 2.58 26.11
C PHE A 748 -13.60 4.09 26.19
N GLU A 749 -14.01 4.57 27.37
CA GLU A 749 -14.11 6.01 27.66
C GLU A 749 -12.75 6.52 28.14
N GLY A 750 -12.06 7.27 27.29
CA GLY A 750 -10.78 7.90 27.58
C GLY A 750 -10.91 9.39 27.94
N LEU A 751 -9.78 10.08 28.06
CA LEU A 751 -9.73 11.50 28.42
C LEU A 751 -10.33 12.39 27.31
N SER A 752 -10.18 11.99 26.06
CA SER A 752 -10.78 12.67 24.91
C SER A 752 -12.23 12.21 24.63
N GLY A 753 -12.84 11.43 25.53
CA GLY A 753 -14.14 10.79 25.38
C GLY A 753 -14.03 9.35 24.85
N ARG A 754 -15.13 8.79 24.32
CA ARG A 754 -15.13 7.42 23.79
C ARG A 754 -14.13 7.22 22.66
N VAL A 755 -13.26 6.23 22.78
CA VAL A 755 -12.20 5.91 21.81
C VAL A 755 -12.62 4.68 21.01
N ARG A 756 -12.89 4.88 19.71
CA ARG A 756 -13.23 3.84 18.74
C ARG A 756 -12.67 4.22 17.36
N PHE A 757 -12.25 3.22 16.58
CA PHE A 757 -11.67 3.42 15.26
C PHE A 757 -12.63 3.07 14.13
N ASP A 758 -12.52 3.81 13.03
CA ASP A 758 -13.24 3.55 11.78
C ASP A 758 -12.47 2.59 10.85
N GLN A 759 -13.08 2.25 9.71
CA GLN A 759 -12.46 1.49 8.63
C GLN A 759 -11.11 2.04 8.13
N GLY A 760 -10.88 3.34 8.23
CA GLY A 760 -9.61 3.98 7.86
C GLY A 760 -8.57 4.01 8.98
N GLY A 761 -8.86 3.48 10.17
CA GLY A 761 -7.96 3.57 11.34
C GLY A 761 -7.92 4.93 12.00
N SER A 762 -8.87 5.79 11.66
CA SER A 762 -9.04 7.10 12.27
C SER A 762 -10.03 6.99 13.41
N ARG A 763 -9.79 7.73 14.49
CA ARG A 763 -10.76 7.78 15.57
C ARG A 763 -12.02 8.53 15.13
N LEU A 764 -13.17 8.03 15.58
CA LEU A 764 -14.45 8.72 15.51
C LEU A 764 -14.49 9.84 16.57
N THR A 765 -14.28 11.09 16.15
CA THR A 765 -14.31 12.25 17.05
C THR A 765 -15.39 13.26 16.66
N ASP A 766 -15.90 13.98 17.67
CA ASP A 766 -16.76 15.14 17.46
C ASP A 766 -15.92 16.34 17.02
N VAL A 767 -16.54 17.24 16.25
CA VAL A 767 -15.89 18.45 15.74
C VAL A 767 -16.57 19.68 16.33
N VAL A 768 -15.77 20.67 16.71
CA VAL A 768 -16.21 21.93 17.31
C VAL A 768 -15.95 23.07 16.33
N VAL A 769 -16.93 23.96 16.20
CA VAL A 769 -16.82 25.21 15.44
C VAL A 769 -16.71 26.36 16.42
N GLU A 770 -15.67 27.16 16.27
CA GLU A 770 -15.39 28.33 17.10
C GLU A 770 -15.44 29.61 16.26
N GLN A 771 -15.90 30.69 16.87
CA GLN A 771 -15.80 32.04 16.30
C GLN A 771 -14.87 32.88 17.19
N TRP A 772 -13.91 33.54 16.56
CA TRP A 772 -12.99 34.41 17.27
C TRP A 772 -13.54 35.82 17.42
N LEU A 773 -13.70 36.25 18.67
CA LEU A 773 -14.18 37.59 19.01
C LEU A 773 -13.34 38.18 20.14
N LYS A 774 -12.91 39.43 19.97
CA LYS A 774 -12.04 40.18 20.88
C LYS A 774 -10.78 39.39 21.26
N GLY A 775 -10.24 38.67 20.28
CA GLY A 775 -9.06 37.81 20.44
C GLY A 775 -9.25 36.64 21.41
N LYS A 776 -10.48 36.14 21.60
CA LYS A 776 -10.78 34.87 22.28
C LYS A 776 -11.66 33.98 21.39
N PRO A 777 -11.40 32.66 21.34
CA PRO A 777 -12.30 31.72 20.66
C PRO A 777 -13.56 31.50 21.52
N ASN A 778 -14.73 31.60 20.90
CA ASN A 778 -16.00 31.22 21.50
C ASN A 778 -16.58 30.03 20.74
N GLU A 779 -16.95 28.98 21.45
CA GLU A 779 -17.61 27.82 20.86
C GLU A 779 -19.03 28.17 20.41
N ILE A 780 -19.31 28.00 19.12
CA ILE A 780 -20.60 28.34 18.50
C ILE A 780 -21.34 27.12 17.96
N GLY A 781 -20.68 25.97 17.81
CA GLY A 781 -21.32 24.78 17.27
C GLY A 781 -20.56 23.49 17.53
N GLN A 782 -21.31 22.39 17.52
CA GLN A 782 -20.80 21.03 17.70
C GLN A 782 -21.37 20.13 16.61
N TYR A 783 -20.49 19.39 15.94
CA TYR A 783 -20.84 18.41 14.93
C TYR A 783 -20.59 17.00 15.46
N HIS A 784 -21.63 16.17 15.39
CA HIS A 784 -21.58 14.77 15.77
C HIS A 784 -21.69 13.90 14.50
N PRO A 785 -20.66 13.09 14.19
CA PRO A 785 -20.70 12.21 13.03
C PRO A 785 -21.70 11.06 13.24
N ASN A 786 -22.44 10.69 12.18
CA ASN A 786 -23.33 9.54 12.22
C ASN A 786 -22.54 8.26 11.94
N ILE A 787 -22.65 7.27 12.84
CA ILE A 787 -21.83 6.06 12.84
C ILE A 787 -22.70 4.88 12.40
N ILE A 788 -22.31 4.25 11.29
CA ILE A 788 -22.97 3.06 10.75
C ILE A 788 -22.03 1.87 10.93
N ASN A 789 -22.59 0.72 11.31
CA ASN A 789 -21.87 -0.54 11.36
C ASN A 789 -22.09 -1.29 10.05
N SER A 790 -21.02 -1.47 9.26
CA SER A 790 -21.06 -2.20 7.99
C SER A 790 -20.05 -3.34 8.04
N ASN A 791 -20.54 -4.59 7.95
CA ASN A 791 -19.71 -5.81 7.93
C ASN A 791 -18.73 -5.94 9.13
N GLY A 792 -19.11 -5.46 10.31
CA GLY A 792 -18.28 -5.51 11.52
C GLY A 792 -17.30 -4.34 11.67
N TYR A 793 -17.27 -3.41 10.72
CA TYR A 793 -16.45 -2.20 10.77
C TYR A 793 -17.32 -0.94 10.91
N LEU A 794 -16.83 0.03 11.67
CA LEU A 794 -17.49 1.32 11.84
C LEU A 794 -17.13 2.24 10.66
N LYS A 795 -18.14 2.88 10.08
CA LYS A 795 -18.01 3.88 9.02
C LYS A 795 -18.80 5.13 9.36
N VAL A 796 -18.25 6.29 9.00
CA VAL A 796 -18.95 7.58 9.11
C VAL A 796 -19.69 7.86 7.80
N GLU A 797 -20.99 8.18 7.90
CA GLU A 797 -21.78 8.69 6.77
C GLU A 797 -22.56 9.94 7.20
N GLY A 798 -21.96 11.11 6.94
CA GLY A 798 -22.52 12.41 7.33
C GLY A 798 -22.61 12.58 8.85
N GLY A 799 -23.47 13.49 9.29
CA GLY A 799 -23.63 13.84 10.69
C GLY A 799 -24.57 15.03 10.92
N SER A 800 -24.78 15.36 12.19
CA SER A 800 -25.65 16.45 12.62
C SER A 800 -24.82 17.58 13.23
N LEU A 801 -25.00 18.80 12.70
CA LEU A 801 -24.42 20.02 13.23
C LEU A 801 -25.43 20.75 14.12
N PHE A 802 -25.04 21.04 15.35
CA PHE A 802 -25.81 21.86 16.28
C PHE A 802 -25.12 23.21 16.44
N LEU A 803 -25.80 24.30 16.09
CA LEU A 803 -25.30 25.66 16.31
C LEU A 803 -25.98 26.29 17.53
N ARG A 804 -25.20 27.01 18.34
CA ARG A 804 -25.68 27.86 19.44
C ARG A 804 -26.04 29.24 18.87
N ASN A 805 -27.07 29.89 19.43
CA ASN A 805 -27.51 31.25 19.03
C ASN A 805 -26.53 32.37 19.48
N ALA A 806 -25.22 32.11 19.50
CA ALA A 806 -24.18 32.99 20.02
C ALA A 806 -23.33 33.66 18.92
N ILE A 807 -23.57 33.35 17.64
CA ILE A 807 -22.80 33.89 16.50
C ILE A 807 -23.02 35.40 16.38
N LYS A 808 -21.94 36.16 16.28
CA LYS A 808 -21.98 37.62 16.08
C LYS A 808 -21.39 37.99 14.73
N TRP A 809 -22.18 38.69 13.93
CA TRP A 809 -21.77 39.20 12.62
C TRP A 809 -21.34 40.66 12.75
N LEU A 810 -20.16 41.02 12.22
CA LEU A 810 -19.55 42.35 12.40
C LEU A 810 -20.04 43.38 11.37
N SER A 811 -20.45 42.94 10.18
CA SER A 811 -20.94 43.82 9.11
C SER A 811 -22.41 44.24 9.34
N ILE A 812 -23.31 43.26 9.51
CA ILE A 812 -24.78 43.43 9.63
C ILE A 812 -25.31 42.37 10.61
N LYS A 813 -26.43 42.59 11.32
CA LYS A 813 -27.05 41.62 12.26
C LYS A 813 -27.57 40.31 11.61
N GLN A 814 -27.23 40.03 10.34
CA GLN A 814 -27.63 38.86 9.57
C GLN A 814 -26.40 38.19 8.95
N PRO A 815 -26.47 36.88 8.61
CA PRO A 815 -25.37 36.19 7.95
C PRO A 815 -25.04 36.87 6.60
N PRO A 816 -23.76 37.07 6.26
CA PRO A 816 -23.36 37.61 4.98
C PRO A 816 -23.84 36.73 3.82
N ASP A 817 -24.10 37.34 2.67
CA ASP A 817 -24.35 36.62 1.42
C ASP A 817 -23.06 35.98 0.90
N ASP A 818 -23.19 35.00 0.01
CA ASP A 818 -22.04 34.32 -0.61
C ASP A 818 -21.55 35.01 -1.90
N GLY A 819 -22.05 36.22 -2.18
CA GLY A 819 -21.67 37.09 -3.29
C GLY A 819 -22.34 36.78 -4.63
N ARG A 820 -23.34 35.88 -4.69
CA ARG A 820 -24.05 35.52 -5.93
C ARG A 820 -24.77 36.66 -6.62
N TYR A 821 -25.13 37.71 -5.89
CA TYR A 821 -26.03 38.76 -6.37
C TYR A 821 -25.35 40.12 -6.47
N GLU A 822 -24.57 40.33 -7.54
CA GLU A 822 -24.40 41.66 -8.13
C GLU A 822 -25.10 41.68 -9.48
N CYS A 823 -26.41 41.86 -9.44
CA CYS A 823 -27.26 41.94 -10.62
C CYS A 823 -27.88 43.33 -10.64
N TYR A 824 -27.75 44.07 -11.75
CA TYR A 824 -28.43 45.36 -11.93
C TYR A 824 -29.95 45.26 -11.75
N PHE A 825 -30.50 44.05 -11.92
CA PHE A 825 -31.92 43.72 -11.72
C PHE A 825 -32.17 42.85 -10.47
N SER A 826 -31.28 42.90 -9.45
CA SER A 826 -31.42 42.12 -8.21
C SER A 826 -32.80 42.30 -7.56
N SER A 827 -33.36 43.51 -7.60
CA SER A 827 -34.71 43.80 -7.09
C SER A 827 -35.81 43.06 -7.87
N LEU A 828 -35.69 42.94 -9.20
CA LEU A 828 -36.68 42.25 -10.04
C LEU A 828 -36.61 40.73 -9.84
N ALA A 829 -35.38 40.20 -9.73
CA ALA A 829 -35.12 38.78 -9.45
C ALA A 829 -35.65 38.37 -8.06
N GLN A 830 -35.52 39.24 -7.07
CA GLN A 830 -36.00 39.00 -5.71
C GLN A 830 -37.54 39.08 -5.60
N ILE A 831 -38.20 39.99 -6.35
CA ILE A 831 -39.66 40.07 -6.41
C ILE A 831 -40.26 38.83 -7.09
N LEU A 832 -39.64 38.36 -8.16
CA LEU A 832 -40.17 37.24 -8.95
C LEU A 832 -39.70 35.86 -8.44
N ASN A 833 -38.79 35.82 -7.46
CA ASN A 833 -38.15 34.60 -6.95
C ASN A 833 -37.54 33.73 -8.06
N ILE A 834 -36.89 34.38 -9.05
CA ILE A 834 -36.30 33.76 -10.23
C ILE A 834 -34.81 34.12 -10.27
N GLY A 835 -33.95 33.19 -10.71
CA GLY A 835 -32.51 33.42 -10.84
C GLY A 835 -32.17 34.59 -11.80
N CYS A 836 -31.09 35.31 -11.55
CA CYS A 836 -30.77 36.52 -12.32
C CYS A 836 -30.51 36.28 -13.80
N GLU A 837 -29.99 35.12 -14.20
CA GLU A 837 -29.88 34.73 -15.61
C GLU A 837 -31.25 34.65 -16.28
N ASN A 838 -32.22 34.06 -15.59
CA ASN A 838 -33.58 33.93 -16.08
C ASN A 838 -34.31 35.28 -16.10
N ALA A 839 -34.02 36.18 -15.15
CA ALA A 839 -34.54 37.54 -15.16
C ALA A 839 -33.99 38.38 -16.32
N VAL A 840 -32.69 38.24 -16.62
CA VAL A 840 -32.04 38.88 -17.78
C VAL A 840 -32.56 38.28 -19.09
N MET A 841 -32.72 36.95 -19.17
CA MET A 841 -33.32 36.29 -20.32
C MET A 841 -34.77 36.73 -20.55
N ALA A 842 -35.58 36.83 -19.50
CA ALA A 842 -36.95 37.33 -19.62
C ALA A 842 -37.00 38.76 -20.14
N PHE A 843 -36.15 39.66 -19.60
CA PHE A 843 -36.08 41.06 -20.04
C PHE A 843 -35.58 41.19 -21.48
N THR A 844 -34.54 40.45 -21.86
CA THR A 844 -34.00 40.44 -23.23
C THR A 844 -35.00 39.86 -24.24
N VAL A 845 -35.71 38.79 -23.91
CA VAL A 845 -36.79 38.24 -24.76
C VAL A 845 -37.91 39.26 -24.96
N LEU A 846 -38.26 40.01 -23.91
CA LEU A 846 -39.29 41.05 -23.97
C LEU A 846 -38.84 42.23 -24.86
N MET A 847 -37.59 42.65 -24.77
CA MET A 847 -37.04 43.69 -25.65
C MET A 847 -36.85 43.22 -27.10
N CYS A 848 -36.38 41.99 -27.32
CA CYS A 848 -36.22 41.40 -28.64
C CYS A 848 -37.57 41.18 -29.34
N SER A 849 -38.62 40.77 -28.63
CA SER A 849 -39.96 40.62 -29.19
C SER A 849 -40.56 41.98 -29.60
N LEU A 850 -40.33 43.02 -28.80
CA LEU A 850 -40.75 44.39 -29.12
C LEU A 850 -40.02 44.92 -30.36
N LEU A 851 -38.71 44.65 -30.47
CA LEU A 851 -37.89 45.04 -31.62
C LEU A 851 -38.26 44.25 -32.88
N ALA A 852 -38.59 42.96 -32.75
CA ALA A 852 -39.09 42.13 -33.84
C ALA A 852 -40.45 42.62 -34.36
N MET A 853 -41.35 43.06 -33.48
CA MET A 853 -42.62 43.69 -33.89
C MET A 853 -42.39 44.98 -34.68
N ILE A 854 -41.43 45.81 -34.27
CA ILE A 854 -41.08 47.04 -34.99
C ILE A 854 -40.46 46.72 -36.36
N VAL A 855 -39.53 45.75 -36.42
CA VAL A 855 -38.89 45.33 -37.68
C VAL A 855 -39.88 44.68 -38.63
N THR A 856 -40.82 43.88 -38.15
CA THR A 856 -41.87 43.27 -38.99
C THR A 856 -42.84 44.32 -39.53
N LEU A 857 -43.20 45.33 -38.74
CA LEU A 857 -44.02 46.46 -39.20
C LEU A 857 -43.29 47.30 -40.27
N LEU A 858 -42.01 47.64 -40.04
CA LEU A 858 -41.18 48.36 -41.00
C LEU A 858 -40.93 47.54 -42.27
N SER A 859 -40.73 46.22 -42.13
CA SER A 859 -40.59 45.30 -43.25
C SER A 859 -41.89 45.19 -44.04
N PHE A 860 -43.04 45.12 -43.39
CA PHE A 860 -44.34 45.09 -44.08
C PHE A 860 -44.57 46.36 -44.90
N VAL A 861 -44.24 47.54 -44.36
CA VAL A 861 -44.32 48.82 -45.08
C VAL A 861 -43.33 48.86 -46.25
N PHE A 862 -42.09 48.39 -46.05
CA PHE A 862 -41.07 48.33 -47.09
C PHE A 862 -41.42 47.35 -48.22
N TRP A 863 -41.89 46.15 -47.88
CA TRP A 863 -42.27 45.11 -48.84
C TRP A 863 -43.53 45.48 -49.63
N LYS A 864 -44.52 46.13 -49.00
CA LYS A 864 -45.69 46.69 -49.71
C LYS A 864 -45.26 47.74 -50.74
N GLY A 865 -44.36 48.65 -50.37
CA GLY A 865 -43.80 49.64 -51.30
C GLY A 865 -42.92 49.05 -52.41
N ARG A 866 -42.26 47.91 -52.15
CA ARG A 866 -41.43 47.21 -53.13
C ARG A 866 -42.26 46.38 -54.11
N TYR A 867 -43.35 45.76 -53.65
CA TYR A 867 -44.27 44.96 -54.47
C TYR A 867 -44.92 45.81 -55.58
N ASP A 868 -45.45 47.00 -55.23
CA ASP A 868 -46.06 47.93 -56.20
C ASP A 868 -45.06 48.49 -57.24
N ARG A 869 -43.79 48.65 -56.85
CA ARG A 869 -42.72 49.05 -57.77
C ARG A 869 -42.29 47.91 -58.70
N LYS A 870 -42.31 46.65 -58.23
CA LYS A 870 -41.90 45.46 -59.00
C LYS A 870 -42.94 45.11 -60.09
N LEU A 871 -44.23 45.31 -59.84
CA LEU A 871 -45.30 45.14 -60.85
C LEU A 871 -45.16 46.13 -62.02
N LYS A 872 -44.86 47.40 -61.73
CA LYS A 872 -44.63 48.43 -62.76
C LYS A 872 -43.34 48.19 -63.57
N HIS A 873 -42.33 47.56 -62.98
CA HIS A 873 -41.08 47.23 -63.66
C HIS A 873 -41.22 46.00 -64.58
N SER A 874 -42.05 45.02 -64.21
CA SER A 874 -42.30 43.80 -64.98
C SER A 874 -43.12 44.08 -66.25
N ALA A 875 -44.11 44.99 -66.18
CA ALA A 875 -44.85 45.49 -67.34
C ALA A 875 -43.97 46.30 -68.32
N LYS A 876 -42.87 46.91 -67.84
CA LYS A 876 -41.92 47.68 -68.65
C LYS A 876 -40.87 46.81 -69.35
N ILE A 877 -40.62 45.61 -68.82
CA ILE A 877 -39.69 44.62 -69.41
C ILE A 877 -40.36 43.83 -70.55
N MET A 878 -41.66 43.46 -70.43
CA MET A 878 -42.41 42.86 -71.56
C MET A 878 -42.45 43.75 -72.80
N LYS A 879 -42.50 45.07 -72.62
CA LYS A 879 -42.49 46.06 -73.71
C LYS A 879 -41.15 46.15 -74.46
N ASN A 880 -40.04 45.75 -73.84
CA ASN A 880 -38.70 45.75 -74.44
C ASN A 880 -38.34 44.45 -75.16
N PHE A 881 -39.14 43.38 -75.04
CA PHE A 881 -38.94 42.09 -75.73
C PHE A 881 -39.91 41.86 -76.90
N GLY A 882 -40.68 42.88 -77.32
CA GLY A 882 -41.43 42.85 -78.58
C GLY A 882 -42.62 41.87 -78.64
N ILE A 883 -43.13 41.41 -77.50
CA ILE A 883 -44.36 40.61 -77.44
C ILE A 883 -45.49 41.54 -76.98
N ASP A 884 -46.17 42.16 -77.94
CA ASP A 884 -47.40 42.91 -77.69
C ASP A 884 -48.59 42.00 -78.01
N ILE A 885 -49.39 41.64 -77.00
CA ILE A 885 -50.54 40.72 -77.15
C ILE A 885 -51.75 41.44 -77.81
N PHE A 886 -51.68 42.76 -78.01
CA PHE A 886 -52.70 43.52 -78.72
C PHE A 886 -52.08 44.49 -79.74
N SER A 887 -52.11 44.07 -81.00
CA SER A 887 -52.04 44.86 -82.25
C SER A 887 -50.77 44.69 -83.12
N PRO A 888 -50.91 44.65 -84.47
CA PRO A 888 -49.87 44.25 -85.41
C PRO A 888 -49.21 45.46 -86.07
N SER A 889 -47.94 45.74 -85.80
CA SER A 889 -47.12 46.52 -86.75
C SER A 889 -45.64 46.48 -86.39
N ARG A 890 -44.85 46.10 -87.40
CA ARG A 890 -43.38 46.16 -87.52
C ARG A 890 -42.75 47.36 -86.79
N SER A 891 -41.79 47.09 -85.91
CA SER A 891 -40.65 47.99 -85.69
C SER A 891 -39.39 47.20 -85.34
N ILE A 892 -38.43 47.30 -86.26
CA ILE A 892 -37.10 46.70 -86.29
C ILE A 892 -36.24 47.28 -85.17
N ALA A 893 -35.88 46.46 -84.17
CA ALA A 893 -34.70 46.62 -83.32
C ALA A 893 -34.51 45.36 -82.43
N ASN A 894 -34.42 44.17 -83.03
CA ASN A 894 -34.18 42.92 -82.29
C ASN A 894 -32.76 42.42 -82.54
N THR A 895 -31.95 42.39 -81.47
CA THR A 895 -30.63 41.75 -81.36
C THR A 895 -30.69 40.20 -81.41
N LEU A 896 -31.69 39.66 -82.13
CA LEU A 896 -32.03 38.25 -82.22
C LEU A 896 -31.96 37.67 -83.65
N ASP A 897 -31.84 38.51 -84.68
CA ASP A 897 -31.83 38.09 -86.10
C ASP A 897 -30.71 37.10 -86.46
N LYS A 898 -29.54 37.19 -85.79
CA LYS A 898 -28.40 36.30 -86.09
C LYS A 898 -28.59 34.85 -85.62
N TRP A 899 -29.44 34.63 -84.62
CA TRP A 899 -29.62 33.31 -83.99
C TRP A 899 -31.03 32.74 -84.26
N GLU A 900 -31.87 33.49 -84.97
CA GLU A 900 -33.19 33.02 -85.36
C GLU A 900 -33.08 32.01 -86.51
N LEU A 901 -33.58 30.80 -86.29
CA LEU A 901 -33.67 29.77 -87.32
C LEU A 901 -35.14 29.63 -87.76
N PRO A 902 -35.45 29.61 -89.06
CA PRO A 902 -36.80 29.31 -89.51
C PRO A 902 -37.16 27.88 -89.10
N LYS A 903 -38.39 27.67 -88.61
CA LYS A 903 -38.82 26.35 -88.11
C LYS A 903 -38.75 25.26 -89.18
N GLU A 904 -38.90 25.62 -90.45
CA GLU A 904 -38.76 24.70 -91.59
C GLU A 904 -37.38 24.03 -91.65
N ASN A 905 -36.34 24.71 -91.12
CA ASN A 905 -34.96 24.22 -91.08
C ASN A 905 -34.68 23.33 -89.85
N VAL A 906 -35.71 22.96 -89.09
CA VAL A 906 -35.58 22.18 -87.85
C VAL A 906 -36.54 21.01 -87.90
N VAL A 907 -35.99 19.80 -88.00
CA VAL A 907 -36.76 18.55 -87.96
C VAL A 907 -36.66 17.98 -86.56
N ILE A 908 -37.80 17.90 -85.87
CA ILE A 908 -37.89 17.32 -84.53
C ILE A 908 -38.17 15.82 -84.67
N ASN A 909 -37.31 15.00 -84.07
CA ASN A 909 -37.44 13.55 -84.04
C ASN A 909 -37.97 13.08 -82.67
N ARG A 910 -37.27 12.14 -82.04
CA ARG A 910 -37.68 11.52 -80.77
C ARG A 910 -37.56 12.47 -79.58
N ARG A 911 -38.42 12.26 -78.59
CA ARG A 911 -38.31 12.87 -77.26
C ARG A 911 -37.05 12.37 -76.54
N LEU A 912 -36.27 13.28 -75.95
CA LEU A 912 -35.07 12.96 -75.17
C LEU A 912 -35.32 13.03 -73.66
N GLY A 913 -36.14 13.98 -73.21
CA GLY A 913 -36.44 14.15 -71.79
C GLY A 913 -37.51 15.21 -71.52
N GLU A 914 -38.02 15.24 -70.30
CA GLU A 914 -38.98 16.24 -69.81
C GLU A 914 -38.45 16.89 -68.54
N GLY A 915 -38.52 18.22 -68.46
CA GLY A 915 -38.14 19.01 -67.29
C GLY A 915 -39.25 19.96 -66.84
N ALA A 916 -38.98 20.77 -65.82
CA ALA A 916 -39.95 21.66 -65.18
C ALA A 916 -40.59 22.68 -66.15
N PHE A 917 -39.82 23.23 -67.11
CA PHE A 917 -40.28 24.25 -68.05
C PHE A 917 -40.73 23.69 -69.41
N GLY A 918 -40.51 22.40 -69.70
CA GLY A 918 -40.86 21.87 -71.01
C GLY A 918 -40.21 20.56 -71.41
N THR A 919 -40.43 20.17 -72.67
CA THR A 919 -39.94 18.91 -73.22
C THR A 919 -38.76 19.15 -74.17
N VAL A 920 -37.73 18.32 -74.05
CA VAL A 920 -36.55 18.32 -74.93
C VAL A 920 -36.69 17.18 -75.93
N TYR A 921 -36.56 17.51 -77.21
CA TYR A 921 -36.55 16.56 -78.32
C TYR A 921 -35.16 16.54 -78.97
N GLY A 922 -34.82 15.42 -79.59
CA GLY A 922 -33.67 15.32 -80.48
C GLY A 922 -34.15 15.60 -81.89
N GLY A 923 -33.33 16.25 -82.69
CA GLY A 923 -33.68 16.63 -84.04
C GLY A 923 -32.46 16.92 -84.87
N GLU A 924 -32.70 17.39 -86.08
CA GLU A 924 -31.66 17.88 -86.98
C GLU A 924 -32.02 19.32 -87.36
N ALA A 925 -31.01 20.20 -87.38
CA ALA A 925 -31.19 21.59 -87.79
C ALA A 925 -30.16 22.00 -88.85
N LEU A 926 -30.63 22.79 -89.82
CA LEU A 926 -29.82 23.38 -90.88
C LEU A 926 -29.37 24.79 -90.45
N ILE A 927 -28.15 24.89 -89.89
CA ILE A 927 -27.67 26.10 -89.18
C ILE A 927 -27.02 27.13 -90.12
N ASN A 928 -26.37 26.69 -91.21
CA ASN A 928 -25.66 27.56 -92.18
C ASN A 928 -26.02 27.24 -93.65
N SER A 929 -27.24 26.72 -93.90
CA SER A 929 -27.75 26.38 -95.24
C SER A 929 -27.00 25.29 -96.04
N GLU A 930 -25.93 24.69 -95.52
CA GLU A 930 -25.14 23.68 -96.25
C GLU A 930 -25.04 22.29 -95.58
N ASN A 931 -25.34 22.11 -94.28
CA ASN A 931 -25.27 20.80 -93.61
C ASN A 931 -26.29 20.64 -92.47
N TRP A 932 -27.02 19.52 -92.47
CA TRP A 932 -27.88 19.11 -91.36
C TRP A 932 -27.03 18.65 -90.17
N THR A 933 -27.25 19.27 -89.01
CA THR A 933 -26.51 18.95 -87.78
C THR A 933 -27.45 18.38 -86.73
N ALA A 934 -27.04 17.35 -86.01
CA ALA A 934 -27.82 16.81 -84.90
C ALA A 934 -27.91 17.83 -83.75
N VAL A 935 -29.13 18.12 -83.32
CA VAL A 935 -29.43 19.14 -82.29
C VAL A 935 -30.39 18.60 -81.22
N ALA A 936 -30.36 19.25 -80.05
CA ALA A 936 -31.38 19.11 -79.02
C ALA A 936 -32.30 20.34 -79.05
N VAL A 937 -33.60 20.12 -79.15
CA VAL A 937 -34.64 21.16 -79.26
C VAL A 937 -35.45 21.18 -77.97
N LYS A 938 -35.26 22.21 -77.14
CA LYS A 938 -36.05 22.46 -75.93
C LYS A 938 -37.29 23.27 -76.31
N THR A 939 -38.46 22.81 -75.86
CA THR A 939 -39.77 23.38 -76.23
C THR A 939 -40.57 23.71 -74.98
N LEU A 940 -41.25 24.87 -74.97
CA LEU A 940 -42.15 25.26 -73.87
C LEU A 940 -43.52 24.56 -73.99
N LYS A 941 -44.13 24.15 -72.88
CA LYS A 941 -45.47 23.52 -72.88
C LYS A 941 -46.54 24.51 -73.38
N VAL A 942 -47.51 24.00 -74.15
CA VAL A 942 -48.66 24.77 -74.62
C VAL A 942 -49.50 25.20 -73.41
N GLY A 943 -49.73 26.52 -73.25
CA GLY A 943 -50.46 27.09 -72.10
C GLY A 943 -49.59 27.56 -70.91
N ALA A 944 -48.26 27.58 -71.04
CA ALA A 944 -47.35 28.08 -69.99
C ALA A 944 -47.57 29.56 -69.63
N SER A 945 -47.34 29.92 -68.36
CA SER A 945 -47.58 31.27 -67.83
C SER A 945 -46.61 32.30 -68.43
N THR A 946 -46.95 33.59 -68.31
CA THR A 946 -46.04 34.66 -68.77
C THR A 946 -44.71 34.68 -68.02
N GLU A 947 -44.68 34.21 -66.78
CA GLU A 947 -43.45 34.08 -65.99
C GLU A 947 -42.58 32.92 -66.51
N ASP A 948 -43.19 31.76 -66.81
CA ASP A 948 -42.49 30.62 -67.41
C ASP A 948 -41.90 30.94 -68.80
N ARG A 949 -42.61 31.76 -69.59
CA ARG A 949 -42.14 32.25 -70.90
C ARG A 949 -40.93 33.17 -70.75
N LEU A 950 -40.96 34.07 -69.77
CA LEU A 950 -39.85 34.98 -69.49
C LEU A 950 -38.63 34.23 -68.98
N ASP A 951 -38.81 33.26 -68.08
CA ASP A 951 -37.72 32.43 -67.58
C ASP A 951 -37.08 31.61 -68.70
N PHE A 952 -37.90 30.99 -69.58
CA PHE A 952 -37.42 30.24 -70.74
C PHE A 952 -36.61 31.09 -71.74
N LEU A 953 -37.07 32.31 -72.02
CA LEU A 953 -36.35 33.24 -72.90
C LEU A 953 -35.09 33.82 -72.25
N SER A 954 -35.13 34.07 -70.94
CA SER A 954 -33.96 34.53 -70.17
C SER A 954 -32.83 33.48 -70.16
N GLU A 955 -33.19 32.19 -70.11
CA GLU A 955 -32.24 31.08 -70.21
C GLU A 955 -31.56 31.08 -71.58
N ALA A 956 -32.34 31.17 -72.66
CA ALA A 956 -31.80 31.24 -74.01
C ALA A 956 -30.93 32.50 -74.23
N GLU A 957 -31.29 33.64 -73.63
CA GLU A 957 -30.48 34.87 -73.70
C GLU A 957 -29.13 34.72 -73.00
N ALA A 958 -29.09 34.10 -71.81
CA ALA A 958 -27.84 33.85 -71.10
C ALA A 958 -26.91 32.95 -71.93
N MET A 959 -27.45 31.90 -72.54
CA MET A 959 -26.66 30.96 -73.35
C MET A 959 -25.99 31.59 -74.58
N LYS A 960 -26.55 32.66 -75.15
CA LYS A 960 -25.93 33.38 -76.29
C LYS A 960 -24.53 33.90 -75.99
N ARG A 961 -24.26 34.22 -74.71
CA ARG A 961 -23.01 34.86 -74.29
C ARG A 961 -21.90 33.85 -74.02
N PHE A 962 -22.23 32.56 -73.95
CA PHE A 962 -21.28 31.52 -73.60
C PHE A 962 -20.77 30.79 -74.84
N ASN A 963 -19.45 30.75 -74.99
CA ASN A 963 -18.78 29.94 -76.01
C ASN A 963 -17.54 29.29 -75.39
N HIS A 964 -17.73 28.09 -74.82
CA HIS A 964 -16.67 27.34 -74.18
C HIS A 964 -16.81 25.83 -74.44
N LYS A 965 -15.69 25.12 -74.53
CA LYS A 965 -15.67 23.68 -74.85
C LYS A 965 -16.37 22.80 -73.79
N ASN A 966 -16.57 23.30 -72.57
CA ASN A 966 -17.22 22.58 -71.46
C ASN A 966 -18.57 23.19 -71.04
N ILE A 967 -19.21 23.97 -71.92
CA ILE A 967 -20.56 24.54 -71.74
C ILE A 967 -21.38 24.21 -72.97
N VAL A 968 -22.62 23.77 -72.79
CA VAL A 968 -23.52 23.42 -73.89
C VAL A 968 -23.81 24.68 -74.71
N LYS A 969 -23.52 24.61 -76.00
CA LYS A 969 -23.64 25.72 -76.93
C LYS A 969 -25.07 25.84 -77.47
N LEU A 970 -25.61 27.06 -77.42
CA LEU A 970 -26.79 27.43 -78.17
C LEU A 970 -26.44 27.53 -79.66
N LEU A 971 -27.27 26.96 -80.52
CA LEU A 971 -27.10 26.97 -81.98
C LEU A 971 -28.13 27.88 -82.66
N GLY A 972 -29.32 28.02 -82.08
CA GLY A 972 -30.32 28.97 -82.55
C GLY A 972 -31.58 28.95 -81.69
N VAL A 973 -32.52 29.84 -82.00
CA VAL A 973 -33.85 29.93 -81.38
C VAL A 973 -34.91 30.11 -82.47
N CYS A 974 -36.11 29.57 -82.26
CA CYS A 974 -37.26 29.83 -83.12
C CYS A 974 -38.33 30.55 -82.29
N LEU A 975 -38.47 31.86 -82.48
CA LEU A 975 -39.35 32.71 -81.67
C LEU A 975 -40.64 33.09 -82.40
N GLN A 976 -40.61 33.13 -83.74
CA GLN A 976 -41.70 33.62 -84.59
C GLN A 976 -43.03 32.85 -84.51
N SER A 977 -43.08 31.62 -83.98
CA SER A 977 -44.34 30.89 -83.79
C SER A 977 -44.30 30.01 -82.55
N GLU A 978 -45.45 29.79 -81.91
CA GLU A 978 -45.57 28.82 -80.81
C GLU A 978 -45.63 27.37 -81.36
N PRO A 979 -45.08 26.36 -80.65
CA PRO A 979 -44.26 26.49 -79.44
C PRO A 979 -42.86 27.04 -79.75
N ILE A 980 -42.30 27.81 -78.83
CA ILE A 980 -40.97 28.42 -78.95
C ILE A 980 -39.89 27.34 -78.81
N TYR A 981 -38.86 27.38 -79.68
CA TYR A 981 -37.75 26.42 -79.69
C TYR A 981 -36.43 27.07 -79.29
N THR A 982 -35.69 26.39 -78.41
CA THR A 982 -34.27 26.67 -78.14
C THR A 982 -33.46 25.48 -78.64
N ILE A 983 -32.58 25.74 -79.62
CA ILE A 983 -31.83 24.72 -80.35
C ILE A 983 -30.40 24.71 -79.84
N MET A 984 -29.96 23.57 -79.33
CA MET A 984 -28.66 23.37 -78.69
C MET A 984 -27.90 22.22 -79.35
N GLU A 985 -26.59 22.14 -79.13
CA GLU A 985 -25.81 21.00 -79.58
C GLU A 985 -26.32 19.67 -78.98
N TYR A 986 -26.35 18.61 -79.80
CA TYR A 986 -26.82 17.31 -79.36
C TYR A 986 -25.77 16.58 -78.52
N MET A 987 -26.17 16.16 -77.32
CA MET A 987 -25.32 15.43 -76.37
C MET A 987 -25.69 13.94 -76.40
N LEU A 988 -24.98 13.17 -77.23
CA LEU A 988 -25.31 11.77 -77.58
C LEU A 988 -25.56 10.87 -76.37
N TYR A 989 -24.79 11.03 -75.31
CA TYR A 989 -24.83 10.14 -74.14
C TYR A 989 -25.73 10.65 -73.00
N GLY A 990 -26.43 11.77 -73.21
CA GLY A 990 -27.35 12.34 -72.22
C GLY A 990 -26.63 12.94 -71.02
N ASP A 991 -27.30 12.94 -69.87
CA ASP A 991 -26.76 13.48 -68.62
C ASP A 991 -25.74 12.53 -67.96
N LEU A 992 -24.78 13.12 -67.25
CA LEU A 992 -23.65 12.44 -66.67
C LEU A 992 -24.09 11.47 -65.56
N LYS A 993 -25.16 11.78 -64.80
CA LYS A 993 -25.69 10.88 -63.77
C LYS A 993 -26.18 9.58 -64.43
N THR A 994 -27.00 9.66 -65.46
CA THR A 994 -27.49 8.49 -66.20
C THR A 994 -26.34 7.74 -66.88
N TYR A 995 -25.39 8.48 -67.48
CA TYR A 995 -24.20 7.90 -68.13
C TYR A 995 -23.35 7.04 -67.19
N LEU A 996 -23.07 7.54 -65.97
CA LEU A 996 -22.27 6.84 -64.96
C LEU A 996 -23.03 5.65 -64.35
N LEU A 997 -24.33 5.83 -64.05
CA LEU A 997 -25.16 4.76 -63.48
C LEU A 997 -25.30 3.56 -64.42
N ALA A 998 -25.49 3.79 -65.72
CA ALA A 998 -25.62 2.73 -66.71
C ALA A 998 -24.36 1.83 -66.82
N ARG A 999 -23.21 2.33 -66.40
CA ARG A 999 -21.90 1.68 -66.53
C ARG A 999 -21.28 1.30 -65.18
N ARG A 1000 -22.04 1.37 -64.08
CA ARG A 1000 -21.60 1.01 -62.73
C ARG A 1000 -21.03 -0.41 -62.62
N HIS A 1001 -21.51 -1.35 -63.44
CA HIS A 1001 -21.06 -2.74 -63.46
C HIS A 1001 -19.63 -2.92 -64.01
N LEU A 1002 -19.12 -1.95 -64.79
CA LEU A 1002 -17.77 -2.02 -65.37
C LEU A 1002 -16.65 -1.73 -64.34
N VAL A 1003 -16.98 -1.27 -63.14
CA VAL A 1003 -16.02 -0.87 -62.09
C VAL A 1003 -15.27 -2.06 -61.45
N SER A 1004 -15.72 -3.30 -61.67
CA SER A 1004 -15.19 -4.50 -61.00
C SER A 1004 -14.30 -5.39 -61.87
N GLU A 1005 -14.05 -5.05 -63.13
CA GLU A 1005 -13.13 -5.78 -64.01
C GLU A 1005 -11.79 -5.03 -64.13
N THR A 1006 -10.67 -5.71 -64.42
CA THR A 1006 -9.36 -5.07 -64.61
C THR A 1006 -9.36 -4.26 -65.90
N ILE A 1007 -9.78 -2.99 -65.82
CA ILE A 1007 -10.02 -2.17 -66.99
C ILE A 1007 -8.73 -1.50 -67.48
N SER A 1008 -8.49 -1.55 -68.79
CA SER A 1008 -7.45 -0.77 -69.45
C SER A 1008 -7.75 0.74 -69.35
N ASP A 1009 -6.71 1.57 -69.37
CA ASP A 1009 -6.79 3.04 -69.21
C ASP A 1009 -7.72 3.73 -70.23
N ASP A 1010 -8.02 3.06 -71.35
CA ASP A 1010 -8.84 3.59 -72.45
C ASP A 1010 -10.35 3.34 -72.28
N SER A 1011 -10.74 2.71 -71.18
CA SER A 1011 -12.15 2.42 -70.90
C SER A 1011 -13.02 3.65 -70.60
N ASP A 1012 -14.33 3.48 -70.81
CA ASP A 1012 -15.35 4.51 -70.62
C ASP A 1012 -15.39 5.06 -69.19
N ILE A 1013 -15.01 4.24 -68.21
CA ILE A 1013 -14.96 4.56 -66.78
C ILE A 1013 -13.62 4.10 -66.20
N SER A 1014 -12.54 4.74 -66.62
CA SER A 1014 -11.24 4.67 -65.93
C SER A 1014 -11.10 5.82 -64.93
N SER A 1015 -10.21 5.66 -63.95
CA SER A 1015 -9.86 6.75 -63.00
C SER A 1015 -9.45 8.02 -63.75
N LYS A 1016 -8.61 7.88 -64.79
CA LYS A 1016 -8.20 8.96 -65.68
C LYS A 1016 -9.39 9.66 -66.35
N ARG A 1017 -10.40 8.89 -66.80
CA ARG A 1017 -11.59 9.44 -67.45
C ARG A 1017 -12.49 10.19 -66.46
N LEU A 1018 -12.68 9.66 -65.26
CA LEU A 1018 -13.45 10.32 -64.19
C LEU A 1018 -12.78 11.62 -63.74
N THR A 1019 -11.46 11.63 -63.61
CA THR A 1019 -10.70 12.87 -63.34
C THR A 1019 -10.86 13.88 -64.48
N MET A 1020 -10.85 13.43 -65.74
CA MET A 1020 -11.09 14.30 -66.89
C MET A 1020 -12.50 14.91 -66.87
N PHE A 1021 -13.52 14.16 -66.45
CA PHE A 1021 -14.89 14.68 -66.30
C PHE A 1021 -14.97 15.78 -65.25
N ALA A 1022 -14.35 15.58 -64.07
CA ALA A 1022 -14.27 16.60 -63.03
C ALA A 1022 -13.54 17.86 -63.54
N LEU A 1023 -12.43 17.68 -64.25
CA LEU A 1023 -11.66 18.77 -64.86
C LEU A 1023 -12.45 19.52 -65.93
N ASN A 1024 -13.25 18.81 -66.73
CA ASN A 1024 -14.14 19.43 -67.72
C ASN A 1024 -15.17 20.34 -67.05
N ILE A 1025 -15.81 19.88 -65.97
CA ILE A 1025 -16.79 20.67 -65.22
C ILE A 1025 -16.10 21.88 -64.55
N SER A 1026 -14.92 21.71 -63.95
CA SER A 1026 -14.21 22.82 -63.31
C SER A 1026 -13.81 23.91 -64.32
N HIS A 1027 -13.34 23.54 -65.52
CA HIS A 1027 -13.07 24.52 -66.58
C HIS A 1027 -14.34 25.24 -67.07
N GLY A 1028 -15.48 24.54 -67.13
CA GLY A 1028 -16.76 25.18 -67.44
C GLY A 1028 -17.17 26.20 -66.37
N LEU A 1029 -16.98 25.88 -65.09
CA LEU A 1029 -17.31 26.77 -63.97
C LEU A 1029 -16.37 27.96 -63.87
N ASP A 1030 -15.07 27.76 -64.09
CA ASP A 1030 -14.09 28.85 -64.16
C ASP A 1030 -14.46 29.85 -65.26
N TYR A 1031 -14.80 29.36 -66.45
CA TYR A 1031 -15.28 30.24 -67.53
C TYR A 1031 -16.55 31.00 -67.15
N LEU A 1032 -17.55 30.34 -66.53
CA LEU A 1032 -18.76 31.03 -66.06
C LEU A 1032 -18.44 32.11 -65.03
N ALA A 1033 -17.55 31.81 -64.08
CA ALA A 1033 -17.09 32.77 -63.08
C ALA A 1033 -16.38 33.98 -63.73
N GLN A 1034 -15.54 33.76 -64.74
CA GLN A 1034 -14.90 34.84 -65.51
C GLN A 1034 -15.91 35.71 -66.26
N GLN A 1035 -16.99 35.11 -66.78
CA GLN A 1035 -18.11 35.85 -67.37
C GLN A 1035 -19.04 36.49 -66.31
N LYS A 1036 -18.72 36.36 -65.02
CA LYS A 1036 -19.49 36.82 -63.86
C LYS A 1036 -20.87 36.16 -63.71
N TYR A 1037 -20.97 34.89 -64.12
CA TYR A 1037 -22.16 34.07 -63.97
C TYR A 1037 -21.94 32.96 -62.94
N VAL A 1038 -22.95 32.74 -62.10
CA VAL A 1038 -22.97 31.64 -61.12
C VAL A 1038 -24.15 30.73 -61.44
N HIS A 1039 -23.89 29.45 -61.75
CA HIS A 1039 -24.90 28.46 -62.19
C HIS A 1039 -25.88 28.05 -61.08
N ARG A 1040 -25.42 27.98 -59.83
CA ARG A 1040 -26.18 27.64 -58.59
C ARG A 1040 -26.79 26.24 -58.49
N ASP A 1041 -26.94 25.49 -59.58
CA ASP A 1041 -27.46 24.12 -59.54
C ASP A 1041 -26.54 23.14 -60.29
N ILE A 1042 -25.27 23.13 -59.89
CA ILE A 1042 -24.30 22.17 -60.43
C ILE A 1042 -24.50 20.80 -59.78
N ALA A 1043 -25.05 19.88 -60.56
CA ALA A 1043 -25.19 18.48 -60.23
C ALA A 1043 -24.95 17.61 -61.48
N CYS A 1044 -24.64 16.33 -61.31
CA CYS A 1044 -24.38 15.41 -62.42
C CYS A 1044 -25.54 15.30 -63.42
N ARG A 1045 -26.79 15.57 -63.00
CA ARG A 1045 -27.97 15.61 -63.89
C ARG A 1045 -27.96 16.81 -64.86
N ASN A 1046 -27.25 17.89 -64.51
CA ASN A 1046 -27.14 19.12 -65.30
C ASN A 1046 -25.80 19.19 -66.07
N CYS A 1047 -25.02 18.11 -66.04
CA CYS A 1047 -23.80 17.96 -66.84
C CYS A 1047 -24.08 16.93 -67.93
N LEU A 1048 -23.86 17.27 -69.20
CA LEU A 1048 -24.17 16.42 -70.34
C LEU A 1048 -22.89 15.88 -70.99
N VAL A 1049 -22.96 14.69 -71.58
CA VAL A 1049 -21.82 14.00 -72.18
C VAL A 1049 -21.98 13.91 -73.70
N ASN A 1050 -21.02 14.47 -74.45
CA ASN A 1050 -21.07 14.45 -75.92
C ASN A 1050 -20.49 13.15 -76.51
N ALA A 1051 -20.59 12.98 -77.83
CA ALA A 1051 -20.08 11.78 -78.53
C ALA A 1051 -18.58 11.51 -78.31
N LYS A 1052 -17.77 12.56 -78.06
CA LYS A 1052 -16.33 12.46 -77.75
C LYS A 1052 -16.04 12.25 -76.25
N ARG A 1053 -17.07 11.99 -75.43
CA ARG A 1053 -17.00 11.81 -73.97
C ARG A 1053 -16.39 13.01 -73.25
N VAL A 1054 -16.65 14.21 -73.75
CA VAL A 1054 -16.35 15.47 -73.07
C VAL A 1054 -17.61 15.91 -72.32
N VAL A 1055 -17.44 16.28 -71.05
CA VAL A 1055 -18.54 16.76 -70.22
C VAL A 1055 -18.73 18.26 -70.42
N LYS A 1056 -19.99 18.66 -70.61
CA LYS A 1056 -20.39 20.06 -70.73
C LYS A 1056 -21.50 20.38 -69.73
N ILE A 1057 -21.42 21.53 -69.10
CA ILE A 1057 -22.48 22.03 -68.20
C ILE A 1057 -23.66 22.51 -69.06
N GLY A 1058 -24.88 22.12 -68.67
CA GLY A 1058 -26.14 22.55 -69.26
C GLY A 1058 -27.15 23.00 -68.21
N ASP A 1059 -28.39 23.25 -68.64
CA ASP A 1059 -29.57 23.67 -67.86
C ASP A 1059 -29.35 24.94 -67.01
N PHE A 1060 -29.79 26.09 -67.51
CA PHE A 1060 -29.30 27.41 -67.09
C PHE A 1060 -30.36 28.31 -66.45
N VAL A 1061 -31.40 27.68 -65.89
CA VAL A 1061 -32.62 28.31 -65.36
C VAL A 1061 -32.37 29.32 -64.23
N CYS A 1062 -31.27 29.24 -63.48
CA CYS A 1062 -31.04 30.06 -62.29
C CYS A 1062 -29.69 30.81 -62.27
N PHE A 1063 -29.38 31.53 -63.34
CA PHE A 1063 -28.21 32.41 -63.37
C PHE A 1063 -28.43 33.75 -62.67
N LEU A 1064 -27.42 34.23 -61.95
CA LEU A 1064 -27.36 35.61 -61.46
C LEU A 1064 -26.02 36.24 -61.84
N ILE A 1065 -26.09 37.45 -62.41
CA ILE A 1065 -24.91 38.24 -62.77
C ILE A 1065 -24.29 38.78 -61.48
N TRP A 1066 -23.06 38.37 -61.20
CA TRP A 1066 -22.31 38.78 -60.02
C TRP A 1066 -21.62 40.13 -60.26
N GLN A 1067 -21.95 41.16 -59.46
CA GLN A 1067 -21.45 42.53 -59.64
C GLN A 1067 -20.36 42.99 -58.64
N PHE A 1068 -19.76 42.09 -57.85
CA PHE A 1068 -18.68 42.43 -56.91
C PHE A 1068 -17.42 41.58 -57.11
N THR A 1069 -16.25 42.16 -56.82
CA THR A 1069 -14.90 41.72 -57.20
C THR A 1069 -14.22 40.72 -56.24
N THR A 1070 -14.94 40.09 -55.31
CA THR A 1070 -14.33 39.24 -54.27
C THR A 1070 -14.64 37.75 -54.46
N MET A 1071 -13.61 37.02 -54.91
CA MET A 1071 -13.58 35.58 -55.22
C MET A 1071 -13.51 34.68 -53.96
N THR A 1072 -14.47 34.79 -53.03
CA THR A 1072 -14.41 33.99 -51.78
C THR A 1072 -15.77 33.48 -51.30
N ALA A 1073 -16.60 33.00 -52.22
CA ALA A 1073 -17.81 32.24 -51.84
C ALA A 1073 -18.22 31.25 -52.92
N LEU A 1074 -17.48 30.13 -53.05
CA LEU A 1074 -17.93 28.90 -53.74
C LEU A 1074 -16.91 27.75 -53.50
N VAL A 1075 -16.72 27.33 -52.25
CA VAL A 1075 -15.98 26.09 -51.91
C VAL A 1075 -16.72 25.30 -50.82
N LEU A 1076 -18.03 25.13 -50.98
CA LEU A 1076 -18.85 24.41 -49.99
C LEU A 1076 -19.90 23.45 -50.59
N PRO A 1077 -19.78 23.05 -51.86
CA PRO A 1077 -20.18 21.70 -52.23
C PRO A 1077 -19.19 21.07 -53.23
N PHE A 1078 -17.97 20.76 -52.79
CA PHE A 1078 -17.00 19.97 -53.60
C PHE A 1078 -16.47 18.71 -52.89
N ILE A 1079 -17.01 18.37 -51.72
CA ILE A 1079 -16.55 17.22 -50.91
C ILE A 1079 -17.66 16.17 -50.73
N VAL A 1080 -18.67 16.14 -51.61
CA VAL A 1080 -19.76 15.13 -51.51
C VAL A 1080 -19.97 14.34 -52.80
N ILE A 1081 -19.17 14.56 -53.85
CA ILE A 1081 -19.23 13.76 -55.08
C ILE A 1081 -17.82 13.55 -55.64
N ILE A 1082 -16.97 12.80 -54.92
CA ILE A 1082 -15.89 11.97 -55.48
C ILE A 1082 -15.93 10.64 -54.74
#